data_AF-A0A6G2RT95-F1
#
_entry.id   AF-A0A6G2RT95-F1
#
_cell.length_a   1.000
_cell.length_b   1.000
_cell.length_c   1.000
_cell.angle_alpha   90.00
_cell.angle_beta   90.00
_cell.angle_gamma   90.00
#
_symmetry.space_group_name_H-M   'P 1'
#
loop_
_entity.id
_entity.type
_entity.pdbx_description
1 polymer ?
#
loop_
_entity_poly.entity_id
_entity_poly.type
_entity_poly.pdbx_seq_one_letter_code
_entity_poly.pdbx_strand_id
1 'polypeptide(L)'
;MPVPDVSVVVIVYNDADRLPTAVQSVLDQTLRDVEVVIVDDCSTDRSFEVAQALAAAHPERVRAFQLPENSGAGGEPRNLGIQHTRGQYVMFLDSDDVLEHNACRNLLEAAEETEADIVSGLCVRIHRDTRNQKRDEWYAWLYSTTRTFESVTELPDLFVWDTLSTNKCYRREFLIENDLRFPKGMFYEDLMFIADAYLAANRITLIPNQVYFWNVFEKAAVKSVTNRRHEMTNYTHRLEIHRRIDALLAERGLTEMKLAKDVKFLKHDLVLHLRDLPFRDEAYRQEFAELSREYLAGLAPEAYERVQPIQAICAYLLQKGDWDNLIPAVDSLINRAKLSSPLAQHDGRIYWCDGHFDDAFGRQVLDVTELGYHEKPVNQLFLRNQLTRFSEAGSTVSLAGRVTNPLGVIPEGATLRGELEFSARRRSLQSFTFPVQTVRHEGDAVVWETAADLTARLRPLGIVDTIWDVRLRLEVDGVPTTSRLTVADTELAGGPLPIRPRLTRMVADHIEPHVSSKGHLAFRLISESANAERVQGLITKGMHGKPGALAKSGYRKAKALRNTLTSGDTKLRAYHEVFSRLPIKKRTVVFESHLGKQYSDSPRAIYEEMRRQGLEFEAIWSYAGSPKDFPKDATLVKRWSLQYLKALAQAEYWVDNQSYPLKLTKRPETTYLQTWHGSALKNMGFDQPSLKAQTRQEQAEQQRSLDRFDRFLCRTEHDARTLAKAFRLKEKTLLRVGYPRNDALVRARLRETELGHRERGPLAAELGIPADKKVLLYAPTFRKAGGRHGRFALPFDVERFADEFGDRYVLLVRSHYLNHVVLPPTVQGRVIDVSARHDITPILELADGLVTDYSSVMFDYALLDRPLMFFTYDYDEYVHEGRGTYFDLLEHAPGPVVRTEDDFFEAMQSFESQQLEYAKDRKEFVAKFGEYDQGDAAQSIVDQFFAQWSR
;
A
#
# COMPACT_ATOMS: atom_id res chain seq x y z
N MET A 1 46.01 9.65 16.22
CA MET A 1 45.16 9.48 15.03
C MET A 1 44.20 10.65 14.99
N PRO A 2 43.86 11.20 13.82
CA PRO A 2 42.83 12.24 13.70
C PRO A 2 41.51 11.75 14.30
N VAL A 3 40.71 12.68 14.83
CA VAL A 3 39.37 12.39 15.36
C VAL A 3 38.47 12.05 14.17
N PRO A 4 37.82 10.87 14.14
CA PRO A 4 36.91 10.52 13.05
C PRO A 4 35.61 11.35 13.14
N ASP A 5 34.88 11.47 12.04
CA ASP A 5 33.60 12.17 12.06
C ASP A 5 32.52 11.30 12.72
N VAL A 6 32.48 10.01 12.33
CA VAL A 6 31.47 9.05 12.81
C VAL A 6 32.14 7.81 13.39
N SER A 7 31.65 7.36 14.55
CA SER A 7 31.99 6.07 15.15
C SER A 7 30.81 5.12 15.06
N VAL A 8 30.98 3.97 14.40
CA VAL A 8 29.98 2.92 14.38
C VAL A 8 30.33 1.86 15.41
N VAL A 9 29.48 1.73 16.44
CA VAL A 9 29.58 0.66 17.43
C VAL A 9 28.92 -0.59 16.86
N VAL A 10 29.71 -1.64 16.65
CA VAL A 10 29.25 -2.94 16.15
C VAL A 10 29.19 -3.92 17.32
N ILE A 11 28.01 -4.41 17.66
CA ILE A 11 27.87 -5.40 18.74
C ILE A 11 27.82 -6.81 18.18
N VAL A 12 28.39 -7.78 18.91
CA VAL A 12 28.42 -9.18 18.47
C VAL A 12 28.27 -10.13 19.65
N TYR A 13 27.49 -11.19 19.45
CA TYR A 13 27.41 -12.34 20.34
C TYR A 13 27.15 -13.61 19.52
N ASN A 14 28.11 -14.53 19.52
CA ASN A 14 28.04 -15.80 18.80
C ASN A 14 27.64 -15.66 17.30
N ASP A 15 28.27 -14.72 16.59
CA ASP A 15 27.96 -14.41 15.19
C ASP A 15 29.21 -14.15 14.33
N ALA A 16 30.19 -15.05 14.46
CA ALA A 16 31.45 -14.95 13.74
C ALA A 16 31.30 -14.91 12.21
N ASP A 17 30.27 -15.54 11.66
CA ASP A 17 30.07 -15.68 10.21
C ASP A 17 29.57 -14.38 9.56
N ARG A 18 28.77 -13.57 10.27
CA ARG A 18 28.18 -12.34 9.71
C ARG A 18 28.92 -11.07 10.11
N LEU A 19 29.63 -11.07 11.25
CA LEU A 19 30.43 -9.94 11.73
C LEU A 19 31.32 -9.30 10.62
N PRO A 20 32.06 -10.06 9.78
CA PRO A 20 32.85 -9.45 8.71
C PRO A 20 32.02 -8.65 7.70
N THR A 21 30.80 -9.08 7.41
CA THR A 21 29.90 -8.38 6.47
C THR A 21 29.40 -7.07 7.07
N ALA A 22 29.03 -7.07 8.35
CA ALA A 22 28.63 -5.86 9.06
C ALA A 22 29.76 -4.83 9.10
N VAL A 23 30.96 -5.25 9.53
CA VAL A 23 32.15 -4.38 9.58
C VAL A 23 32.54 -3.86 8.19
N GLN A 24 32.50 -4.72 7.16
CA GLN A 24 32.79 -4.30 5.79
C GLN A 24 31.80 -3.21 5.32
N SER A 25 30.51 -3.31 5.68
CA SER A 25 29.53 -2.28 5.31
C SER A 25 29.84 -0.89 5.89
N VAL A 26 30.56 -0.83 7.02
CA VAL A 26 31.05 0.41 7.61
C VAL A 26 32.35 0.87 6.93
N LEU A 27 33.26 -0.06 6.63
CA LEU A 27 34.52 0.27 5.95
C LEU A 27 34.31 0.79 4.53
N ASP A 28 33.26 0.29 3.86
CA ASP A 28 32.83 0.67 2.50
C ASP A 28 31.98 1.95 2.43
N GLN A 29 31.78 2.65 3.55
CA GLN A 29 31.04 3.92 3.55
C GLN A 29 31.72 4.96 2.65
N THR A 30 30.90 5.78 1.98
CA THR A 30 31.44 6.88 1.15
C THR A 30 32.04 8.03 1.96
N LEU A 31 31.75 8.10 3.26
CA LEU A 31 32.45 8.94 4.23
C LEU A 31 33.74 8.23 4.65
N ARG A 32 34.90 8.86 4.44
CA ARG A 32 36.21 8.22 4.68
C ARG A 32 36.58 8.14 6.16
N ASP A 33 36.27 9.18 6.92
CA ASP A 33 36.67 9.33 8.33
C ASP A 33 35.67 8.66 9.28
N VAL A 34 35.42 7.37 9.05
CA VAL A 34 34.55 6.52 9.88
C VAL A 34 35.40 5.50 10.64
N GLU A 35 35.18 5.42 11.96
CA GLU A 35 35.75 4.36 12.81
C GLU A 35 34.72 3.26 13.13
N VAL A 36 35.23 2.06 13.39
CA VAL A 36 34.46 0.89 13.85
C VAL A 36 34.93 0.51 15.25
N VAL A 37 33.99 0.42 16.18
CA VAL A 37 34.20 -0.07 17.54
C VAL A 37 33.43 -1.36 17.72
N ILE A 38 34.11 -2.50 17.58
CA ILE A 38 33.51 -3.81 17.76
C ILE A 38 33.50 -4.14 19.26
N VAL A 39 32.35 -4.54 19.79
CA VAL A 39 32.21 -4.98 21.18
C VAL A 39 31.58 -6.36 21.23
N ASP A 40 32.36 -7.32 21.69
CA ASP A 40 31.95 -8.71 21.90
C ASP A 40 31.33 -8.91 23.28
N ASP A 41 30.12 -9.48 23.33
CA ASP A 41 29.38 -9.77 24.56
C ASP A 41 29.84 -11.10 25.20
N CYS A 42 31.15 -11.29 25.33
CA CYS A 42 31.78 -12.51 25.82
C CYS A 42 31.29 -13.77 25.07
N SER A 43 31.45 -13.76 23.74
CA SER A 43 31.05 -14.88 22.89
C SER A 43 31.76 -16.18 23.25
N THR A 44 31.05 -17.29 23.04
CA THR A 44 31.55 -18.66 23.28
C THR A 44 32.05 -19.34 22.02
N ASP A 45 31.85 -18.72 20.86
CA ASP A 45 32.40 -19.14 19.58
C ASP A 45 33.63 -18.29 19.19
N ARG A 46 34.00 -18.33 17.91
CA ARG A 46 35.15 -17.57 17.38
C ARG A 46 34.86 -16.10 17.06
N SER A 47 33.76 -15.52 17.54
CA SER A 47 33.40 -14.13 17.22
C SER A 47 34.47 -13.12 17.66
N PHE A 48 35.03 -13.28 18.86
CA PHE A 48 36.06 -12.37 19.34
C PHE A 48 37.39 -12.53 18.59
N GLU A 49 37.76 -13.76 18.22
CA GLU A 49 38.93 -14.00 17.34
C GLU A 49 38.78 -13.28 16.00
N VAL A 50 37.58 -13.33 15.41
CA VAL A 50 37.25 -12.61 14.16
C VAL A 50 37.31 -11.09 14.38
N ALA A 51 36.77 -10.58 15.49
CA ALA A 51 36.85 -9.16 15.83
C ALA A 51 38.30 -8.67 15.95
N GLN A 52 39.17 -9.45 16.62
CA GLN A 52 40.60 -9.17 16.73
C GLN A 52 41.29 -9.19 15.37
N ALA A 53 40.97 -10.15 14.50
CA ALA A 53 41.52 -10.21 13.15
C ALA A 53 41.11 -8.99 12.30
N LEU A 54 39.86 -8.53 12.40
CA LEU A 54 39.37 -7.32 11.71
C LEU A 54 40.07 -6.06 12.22
N ALA A 55 40.27 -5.94 13.55
CA ALA A 55 41.04 -4.85 14.15
C ALA A 55 42.51 -4.86 13.71
N ALA A 56 43.13 -6.04 13.61
CA ALA A 56 44.51 -6.18 13.14
C ALA A 56 44.67 -5.87 11.64
N ALA A 57 43.64 -6.14 10.82
CA ALA A 57 43.64 -5.83 9.39
C ALA A 57 43.45 -4.34 9.08
N HIS A 58 42.79 -3.60 9.98
CA HIS A 58 42.47 -2.18 9.83
C HIS A 58 42.78 -1.38 11.12
N PRO A 59 44.02 -1.40 11.63
CA PRO A 59 44.36 -0.88 12.97
C PRO A 59 44.11 0.62 13.15
N GLU A 60 44.02 1.37 12.05
CA GLU A 60 43.72 2.79 12.04
C GLU A 60 42.23 3.13 12.12
N ARG A 61 41.34 2.19 11.76
CA ARG A 61 39.88 2.41 11.70
C ARG A 61 39.07 1.47 12.58
N VAL A 62 39.57 0.28 12.92
CA VAL A 62 38.81 -0.77 13.62
C VAL A 62 39.46 -1.08 14.96
N ARG A 63 38.66 -1.14 16.02
CA ARG A 63 39.06 -1.59 17.35
C ARG A 63 38.09 -2.64 17.85
N ALA A 64 38.61 -3.61 18.61
CA ALA A 64 37.82 -4.69 19.18
C ALA A 64 37.99 -4.71 20.71
N PHE A 65 36.86 -4.81 21.41
CA PHE A 65 36.75 -4.93 22.86
C PHE A 65 35.88 -6.13 23.20
N GLN A 66 36.05 -6.67 24.40
CA GLN A 66 35.26 -7.79 24.91
C GLN A 66 34.82 -7.49 26.33
N LEU A 67 33.55 -7.78 26.64
CA LEU A 67 33.04 -7.73 28.00
C LEU A 67 33.61 -8.89 28.85
N PRO A 68 33.79 -8.69 30.17
CA PRO A 68 34.34 -9.73 31.05
C PRO A 68 33.40 -10.93 31.22
N GLU A 69 32.10 -10.75 31.02
CA GLU A 69 31.07 -11.77 31.09
C GLU A 69 29.93 -11.46 30.11
N ASN A 70 29.12 -12.46 29.78
CA ASN A 70 27.97 -12.28 28.90
C ASN A 70 26.86 -11.50 29.63
N SER A 71 26.44 -10.38 29.05
CA SER A 71 25.43 -9.48 29.64
C SER A 71 23.98 -9.93 29.38
N GLY A 72 23.78 -10.86 28.44
CA GLY A 72 22.47 -11.45 28.11
C GLY A 72 21.58 -10.59 27.19
N ALA A 73 22.02 -9.38 26.81
CA ALA A 73 21.29 -8.47 25.91
C ALA A 73 22.23 -7.49 25.19
N GLY A 74 21.75 -6.83 24.13
CA GLY A 74 22.57 -5.94 23.30
C GLY A 74 22.99 -4.63 23.97
N GLY A 75 22.40 -4.27 25.12
CA GLY A 75 22.59 -2.97 25.75
C GLY A 75 24.00 -2.70 26.29
N GLU A 76 24.59 -3.66 27.01
CA GLU A 76 25.91 -3.46 27.62
C GLU A 76 27.06 -3.39 26.61
N PRO A 77 27.09 -4.22 25.55
CA PRO A 77 28.04 -4.02 24.47
C PRO A 77 27.93 -2.63 23.84
N ARG A 78 26.72 -2.09 23.64
CA ARG A 78 26.51 -0.73 23.13
C ARG A 78 27.03 0.33 24.09
N ASN A 79 26.77 0.19 25.39
CA ASN A 79 27.27 1.11 26.43
C ASN A 79 28.81 1.16 26.47
N LEU A 80 29.46 0.00 26.48
CA LEU A 80 30.93 -0.08 26.43
C LEU A 80 31.46 0.52 25.12
N GLY A 81 30.76 0.29 24.00
CA GLY A 81 31.06 0.90 22.71
C GLY A 81 31.07 2.42 22.75
N ILE A 82 30.01 3.05 23.31
CA ILE A 82 29.90 4.51 23.49
C ILE A 82 31.14 5.05 24.21
N GLN A 83 31.56 4.42 25.31
CA GLN A 83 32.73 4.85 26.10
C GLN A 83 34.03 4.82 25.29
N HIS A 84 34.15 3.88 24.35
CA HIS A 84 35.33 3.75 23.52
C HIS A 84 35.29 4.57 22.23
N THR A 85 34.12 5.05 21.77
CA THR A 85 34.02 5.90 20.57
C THR A 85 34.85 7.18 20.69
N ARG A 86 35.42 7.61 19.57
CA ARG A 86 36.21 8.87 19.46
C ARG A 86 35.57 9.90 18.56
N GLY A 87 34.71 9.47 17.63
CA GLY A 87 34.16 10.34 16.61
C GLY A 87 33.12 11.32 17.15
N GLN A 88 32.89 12.40 16.41
CA GLN A 88 31.96 13.46 16.83
C GLN A 88 30.53 12.95 16.91
N TYR A 89 30.18 11.98 16.06
CA TYR A 89 28.90 11.30 16.07
C TYR A 89 29.04 9.78 16.27
N VAL A 90 28.00 9.16 16.80
CA VAL A 90 27.92 7.73 17.10
C VAL A 90 26.74 7.10 16.35
N MET A 91 26.95 5.89 15.82
CA MET A 91 25.90 5.03 15.25
C MET A 91 26.02 3.62 15.84
N PHE A 92 24.94 2.84 15.77
CA PHE A 92 24.93 1.44 16.22
C PHE A 92 24.63 0.49 15.06
N LEU A 93 25.30 -0.66 15.03
CA LEU A 93 25.11 -1.71 14.04
C LEU A 93 25.15 -3.09 14.70
N ASP A 94 24.16 -3.92 14.41
CA ASP A 94 24.13 -5.31 14.85
C ASP A 94 24.94 -6.20 13.89
N SER A 95 25.57 -7.26 14.41
CA SER A 95 26.49 -8.12 13.62
C SER A 95 25.85 -8.85 12.45
N ASP A 96 24.53 -9.01 12.45
CA ASP A 96 23.76 -9.66 11.38
C ASP A 96 23.14 -8.69 10.37
N ASP A 97 23.33 -7.39 10.57
CA ASP A 97 22.80 -6.31 9.74
C ASP A 97 23.88 -5.58 8.94
N VAL A 98 23.48 -4.67 8.06
CA VAL A 98 24.41 -3.84 7.28
C VAL A 98 23.91 -2.40 7.15
N LEU A 99 24.84 -1.45 7.05
CA LEU A 99 24.52 -0.07 6.69
C LEU A 99 24.31 0.07 5.18
N GLU A 100 23.49 1.03 4.78
CA GLU A 100 23.42 1.48 3.38
C GLU A 100 24.74 2.19 3.01
N HIS A 101 25.16 2.14 1.75
CA HIS A 101 26.47 2.59 1.29
C HIS A 101 26.80 4.07 1.62
N ASN A 102 25.79 4.93 1.72
CA ASN A 102 25.90 6.36 2.04
C ASN A 102 25.32 6.70 3.42
N ALA A 103 25.06 5.71 4.28
CA ALA A 103 24.39 5.93 5.56
C ALA A 103 25.11 6.96 6.45
N CYS A 104 26.42 6.76 6.69
CA CYS A 104 27.19 7.66 7.56
C CYS A 104 27.27 9.08 6.98
N ARG A 105 27.45 9.20 5.66
CA ARG A 105 27.49 10.50 4.96
C ARG A 105 26.16 11.24 5.09
N ASN A 106 25.06 10.61 4.70
CA ASN A 106 23.74 11.24 4.67
C ASN A 106 23.29 11.67 6.07
N LEU A 107 23.58 10.85 7.09
CA LEU A 107 23.23 11.17 8.46
C LEU A 107 24.12 12.28 9.04
N LEU A 108 25.42 12.26 8.76
CA LEU A 108 26.35 13.31 9.20
C LEU A 108 26.04 14.66 8.55
N GLU A 109 25.89 14.69 7.21
CA GLU A 109 25.59 15.92 6.47
C GLU A 109 24.31 16.58 7.02
N ALA A 110 23.26 15.80 7.27
CA ALA A 110 22.04 16.30 7.91
C ALA A 110 22.25 16.73 9.37
N ALA A 111 23.12 16.05 10.13
CA ALA A 111 23.42 16.41 11.51
C ALA A 111 24.18 17.72 11.62
N GLU A 112 25.11 17.97 10.70
CA GLU A 112 25.89 19.22 10.63
C GLU A 112 25.05 20.37 10.09
N GLU A 113 24.28 20.15 9.01
CA GLU A 113 23.41 21.17 8.40
C GLU A 113 22.34 21.67 9.39
N THR A 114 21.78 20.75 10.17
CA THR A 114 20.71 21.07 11.12
C THR A 114 21.21 21.23 12.54
N GLU A 115 22.48 20.98 12.83
CA GLU A 115 23.03 20.91 14.19
C GLU A 115 22.24 19.98 15.13
N ALA A 116 21.69 18.88 14.60
CA ALA A 116 20.82 17.99 15.36
C ALA A 116 21.58 17.12 16.38
N ASP A 117 20.97 16.90 17.54
CA ASP A 117 21.44 15.93 18.53
C ASP A 117 21.26 14.50 18.03
N ILE A 118 20.16 14.26 17.30
CA ILE A 118 19.78 12.96 16.74
C ILE A 118 19.34 13.15 15.28
N VAL A 119 19.93 12.38 14.37
CA VAL A 119 19.44 12.23 12.99
C VAL A 119 18.98 10.80 12.77
N SER A 120 17.79 10.61 12.21
CA SER A 120 17.24 9.28 11.90
C SER A 120 16.94 9.14 10.41
N GLY A 121 17.30 8.00 9.82
CA GLY A 121 16.97 7.66 8.44
C GLY A 121 16.05 6.44 8.32
N LEU A 122 15.64 6.13 7.10
CA LEU A 122 14.74 5.01 6.81
C LEU A 122 15.46 3.65 7.00
N CYS A 123 14.89 2.81 7.87
CA CYS A 123 15.27 1.40 8.00
C CYS A 123 14.50 0.54 6.99
N VAL A 124 15.17 -0.44 6.38
CA VAL A 124 14.54 -1.39 5.45
C VAL A 124 14.80 -2.83 5.90
N ARG A 125 13.73 -3.59 6.15
CA ARG A 125 13.82 -5.01 6.45
C ARG A 125 14.03 -5.84 5.19
N ILE A 126 15.01 -6.73 5.20
CA ILE A 126 15.35 -7.63 4.08
C ILE A 126 15.16 -9.08 4.51
N HIS A 127 14.15 -9.75 3.95
CA HIS A 127 13.81 -11.14 4.28
C HIS A 127 14.69 -12.14 3.52
N ARG A 128 15.86 -12.47 4.07
CA ARG A 128 16.93 -13.22 3.41
C ARG A 128 16.55 -14.63 2.96
N ASP A 129 15.63 -15.28 3.69
CA ASP A 129 15.20 -16.67 3.40
C ASP A 129 14.09 -16.79 2.35
N THR A 130 13.58 -15.66 1.85
CA THR A 130 12.52 -15.64 0.83
C THR A 130 13.11 -15.68 -0.57
N ARG A 131 12.44 -16.36 -1.51
CA ARG A 131 12.93 -16.55 -2.90
C ARG A 131 13.35 -15.26 -3.62
N ASN A 132 12.76 -14.12 -3.26
CA ASN A 132 13.00 -12.82 -3.89
C ASN A 132 13.63 -11.79 -2.94
N GLN A 133 14.06 -12.19 -1.73
CA GLN A 133 14.54 -11.29 -0.68
C GLN A 133 13.62 -10.08 -0.50
N LYS A 134 12.36 -10.34 -0.10
CA LYS A 134 11.35 -9.29 0.08
C LYS A 134 11.92 -8.14 0.92
N ARG A 135 11.65 -6.91 0.50
CA ARG A 135 12.06 -5.68 1.18
C ARG A 135 10.82 -5.00 1.74
N ASP A 136 10.85 -4.66 3.03
CA ASP A 136 9.77 -3.95 3.72
C ASP A 136 10.35 -2.69 4.40
N GLU A 137 9.91 -1.52 3.97
CA GLU A 137 10.35 -0.24 4.55
C GLU A 137 9.69 -0.03 5.92
N TRP A 138 10.50 0.24 6.94
CA TRP A 138 10.07 0.35 8.32
C TRP A 138 9.45 1.73 8.57
N TYR A 139 8.13 1.77 8.82
CA TYR A 139 7.36 3.00 9.03
C TYR A 139 7.67 4.13 8.03
N ALA A 140 7.71 3.79 6.73
CA ALA A 140 8.12 4.71 5.66
C ALA A 140 7.42 6.09 5.69
N TRP A 141 6.19 6.17 6.21
CA TRP A 141 5.44 7.42 6.35
C TRP A 141 6.10 8.44 7.29
N LEU A 142 6.86 7.99 8.32
CA LEU A 142 7.66 8.86 9.20
C LEU A 142 8.84 9.48 8.46
N TYR A 143 9.54 8.68 7.66
CA TYR A 143 10.68 9.08 6.82
C TYR A 143 10.23 9.61 5.47
N SER A 144 9.11 10.31 5.54
CA SER A 144 8.44 11.01 4.48
C SER A 144 9.42 11.82 3.65
N THR A 145 9.62 13.00 4.23
CA THR A 145 10.42 14.16 3.87
C THR A 145 11.49 14.32 4.94
N THR A 146 12.52 15.11 4.62
CA THR A 146 13.39 15.66 5.65
C THR A 146 12.58 16.58 6.56
N ARG A 147 12.71 16.42 7.88
CA ARG A 147 12.03 17.26 8.88
C ARG A 147 12.94 17.41 10.10
N THR A 148 12.96 18.60 10.69
CA THR A 148 13.70 18.87 11.92
C THR A 148 12.73 19.40 12.96
N PHE A 149 12.83 18.88 14.18
CA PHE A 149 11.99 19.22 15.31
C PHE A 149 12.88 19.66 16.47
N GLU A 150 12.40 20.58 17.29
CA GLU A 150 13.07 20.98 18.54
C GLU A 150 12.72 20.02 19.69
N SER A 151 11.61 19.31 19.57
CA SER A 151 11.19 18.30 20.53
C SER A 151 10.48 17.13 19.86
N VAL A 152 10.67 15.92 20.41
CA VAL A 152 9.89 14.75 19.98
C VAL A 152 8.38 14.92 20.22
N THR A 153 7.99 15.86 21.09
CA THR A 153 6.57 16.16 21.37
C THR A 153 5.83 16.78 20.19
N GLU A 154 6.55 17.38 19.23
CA GLU A 154 5.98 17.88 17.97
C GLU A 154 5.58 16.74 17.01
N LEU A 155 6.17 15.56 17.19
CA LEU A 155 5.82 14.36 16.43
C LEU A 155 5.74 13.14 17.37
N PRO A 156 4.67 13.00 18.18
CA PRO A 156 4.49 11.88 19.11
C PRO A 156 4.60 10.51 18.44
N ASP A 157 4.19 10.44 17.18
CA ASP A 157 4.30 9.25 16.34
C ASP A 157 5.75 8.75 16.17
N LEU A 158 6.75 9.64 16.14
CA LEU A 158 8.15 9.26 16.09
C LEU A 158 8.57 8.51 17.36
N PHE A 159 8.23 9.08 18.52
CA PHE A 159 8.52 8.51 19.84
C PHE A 159 7.95 7.09 20.01
N VAL A 160 6.76 6.87 19.45
CA VAL A 160 5.98 5.66 19.71
C VAL A 160 6.24 4.55 18.68
N TRP A 161 6.51 4.91 17.41
CA TRP A 161 6.65 3.93 16.32
C TRP A 161 8.10 3.62 15.97
N ASP A 162 9.00 4.60 15.85
CA ASP A 162 10.40 4.32 15.53
C ASP A 162 11.30 4.29 16.78
N THR A 163 11.29 3.12 17.43
CA THR A 163 12.05 2.84 18.65
C THR A 163 13.37 2.11 18.37
N LEU A 164 13.87 2.13 17.12
CA LEU A 164 15.14 1.49 16.77
C LEU A 164 16.32 2.37 17.19
N SER A 165 17.39 1.80 17.72
CA SER A 165 18.62 2.56 18.02
C SER A 165 19.56 2.68 16.82
N THR A 166 19.41 1.80 15.83
CA THR A 166 20.41 1.53 14.78
C THR A 166 20.25 2.34 13.49
N ASN A 167 19.06 2.87 13.19
CA ASN A 167 18.83 3.73 12.02
C ASN A 167 19.16 5.20 12.27
N LYS A 168 20.01 5.48 13.27
CA LYS A 168 20.25 6.83 13.79
C LYS A 168 21.73 7.15 13.95
N CYS A 169 22.00 8.44 13.91
CA CYS A 169 23.28 9.06 14.23
C CYS A 169 23.05 10.03 15.40
N TYR A 170 23.89 9.95 16.42
CA TYR A 170 23.77 10.73 17.65
C TYR A 170 25.01 11.59 17.83
N ARG A 171 24.87 12.87 18.19
CA ARG A 171 26.02 13.67 18.62
C ARG A 171 26.64 13.02 19.86
N ARG A 172 27.94 12.73 19.84
CA ARG A 172 28.61 11.99 20.91
C ARG A 172 28.56 12.74 22.25
N GLU A 173 28.78 14.04 22.22
CA GLU A 173 28.71 14.89 23.42
C GLU A 173 27.31 14.86 24.03
N PHE A 174 26.26 14.91 23.21
CA PHE A 174 24.87 14.77 23.66
C PHE A 174 24.64 13.45 24.41
N LEU A 175 25.17 12.32 23.92
CA LEU A 175 25.07 11.02 24.62
C LEU A 175 25.80 11.00 25.97
N ILE A 176 26.92 11.74 26.09
CA ILE A 176 27.75 11.76 27.29
C ILE A 176 27.17 12.70 28.34
N GLU A 177 26.82 13.93 27.94
CA GLU A 177 26.30 14.98 28.83
C GLU A 177 24.95 14.61 29.45
N ASN A 178 24.11 13.87 28.72
CA ASN A 178 22.81 13.41 29.20
C ASN A 178 22.86 12.00 29.82
N ASP A 179 24.05 11.42 29.99
CA ASP A 179 24.26 10.06 30.50
C ASP A 179 23.34 9.01 29.85
N LEU A 180 23.16 9.09 28.53
CA LEU A 180 22.26 8.20 27.80
C LEU A 180 22.87 6.80 27.70
N ARG A 181 22.19 5.81 28.30
CA ARG A 181 22.65 4.42 28.40
C ARG A 181 21.53 3.44 28.10
N PHE A 182 21.89 2.33 27.48
CA PHE A 182 20.98 1.19 27.34
C PHE A 182 20.80 0.51 28.70
N PRO A 183 19.57 0.13 29.09
CA PRO A 183 19.34 -0.59 30.32
C PRO A 183 20.03 -1.96 30.33
N LYS A 184 20.60 -2.31 31.48
CA LYS A 184 21.37 -3.54 31.69
C LYS A 184 20.47 -4.76 31.90
N GLY A 185 20.83 -5.90 31.32
CA GLY A 185 20.21 -7.20 31.60
C GLY A 185 18.74 -7.34 31.16
N MET A 186 18.24 -6.46 30.29
CA MET A 186 16.86 -6.49 29.81
C MET A 186 16.80 -6.60 28.29
N PHE A 187 15.74 -7.26 27.80
CA PHE A 187 15.39 -7.26 26.38
C PHE A 187 14.66 -5.98 26.02
N TYR A 188 14.72 -5.57 24.75
CA TYR A 188 14.05 -4.36 24.24
C TYR A 188 14.65 -3.07 24.79
N GLU A 189 15.93 -3.13 25.17
CA GLU A 189 16.73 -2.04 25.69
C GLU A 189 16.68 -0.77 24.82
N ASP A 190 16.52 -0.94 23.50
CA ASP A 190 16.38 0.15 22.54
C ASP A 190 15.15 1.03 22.83
N LEU A 191 14.04 0.45 23.29
CA LEU A 191 12.81 1.20 23.58
C LEU A 191 13.03 2.21 24.70
N MET A 192 13.77 1.82 25.75
CA MET A 192 14.09 2.72 26.85
C MET A 192 15.13 3.76 26.41
N PHE A 193 16.23 3.31 25.79
CA PHE A 193 17.29 4.20 25.32
C PHE A 193 16.77 5.29 24.39
N ILE A 194 15.93 4.93 23.42
CA ILE A 194 15.33 5.89 22.47
C ILE A 194 14.33 6.81 23.15
N ALA A 195 13.56 6.32 24.13
CA ALA A 195 12.66 7.19 24.88
C ALA A 195 13.45 8.27 25.64
N ASP A 196 14.51 7.88 26.35
CA ASP A 196 15.41 8.82 27.04
C ASP A 196 16.08 9.78 26.05
N ALA A 197 16.63 9.26 24.95
CA ALA A 197 17.33 10.06 23.94
C ALA A 197 16.40 11.09 23.29
N TYR A 198 15.20 10.69 22.85
CA TYR A 198 14.24 11.62 22.25
C TYR A 198 13.74 12.69 23.23
N LEU A 199 13.59 12.35 24.51
CA LEU A 199 13.15 13.30 25.51
C LEU A 199 14.30 14.23 25.97
N ALA A 200 15.56 13.81 25.83
CA ALA A 200 16.72 14.63 26.13
C ALA A 200 17.14 15.54 24.95
N ALA A 201 16.84 15.15 23.72
CA ALA A 201 17.24 15.90 22.52
C ALA A 201 16.50 17.24 22.40
N ASN A 202 17.27 18.29 22.10
CA ASN A 202 16.78 19.63 21.75
C ASN A 202 16.60 19.80 20.24
N ARG A 203 17.18 18.89 19.44
CA ARG A 203 16.98 18.92 17.99
C ARG A 203 17.07 17.52 17.38
N ILE A 204 16.02 17.13 16.66
CA ILE A 204 15.87 15.82 16.03
C ILE A 204 15.59 16.02 14.55
N THR A 205 16.41 15.42 13.68
CA THR A 205 16.21 15.47 12.23
C THR A 205 15.86 14.08 11.69
N LEU A 206 14.85 14.00 10.82
CA LEU A 206 14.50 12.81 10.05
C LEU A 206 14.91 13.03 8.60
N ILE A 207 15.46 12.01 7.92
CA ILE A 207 15.77 12.05 6.49
C ILE A 207 15.13 10.87 5.74
N PRO A 208 14.69 11.03 4.47
CA PRO A 208 14.05 9.97 3.71
C PRO A 208 15.03 8.88 3.22
N ASN A 209 16.33 9.15 3.33
CA ASN A 209 17.39 8.26 2.87
C ASN A 209 17.32 6.92 3.60
N GLN A 210 17.53 5.83 2.87
CA GLN A 210 17.75 4.52 3.47
C GLN A 210 19.12 4.52 4.13
N VAL A 211 19.19 4.12 5.39
CA VAL A 211 20.45 4.15 6.15
C VAL A 211 20.80 2.80 6.78
N TYR A 212 19.79 1.95 7.01
CA TYR A 212 19.96 0.71 7.74
C TYR A 212 19.21 -0.43 7.07
N PHE A 213 19.89 -1.55 6.83
CA PHE A 213 19.29 -2.77 6.27
C PHE A 213 19.23 -3.87 7.34
N TRP A 214 18.04 -4.01 7.90
CA TRP A 214 17.72 -5.02 8.91
C TRP A 214 17.46 -6.37 8.24
N ASN A 215 18.38 -7.31 8.37
CA ASN A 215 18.29 -8.64 7.80
C ASN A 215 17.39 -9.55 8.66
N VAL A 216 16.36 -10.11 8.03
CA VAL A 216 15.42 -11.03 8.68
C VAL A 216 15.62 -12.44 8.14
N PHE A 217 16.00 -13.36 9.03
CA PHE A 217 16.18 -14.79 8.76
C PHE A 217 15.03 -15.60 9.40
N GLU A 218 13.97 -15.85 8.62
CA GLU A 218 12.78 -16.59 9.08
C GLU A 218 13.08 -18.04 9.50
N LYS A 219 14.15 -18.64 8.98
CA LYS A 219 14.52 -20.05 9.21
C LYS A 219 15.75 -20.21 10.10
N ALA A 220 16.17 -19.16 10.80
CA ALA A 220 17.29 -19.24 11.72
C ALA A 220 17.05 -20.31 12.81
N ALA A 221 18.09 -21.08 13.13
CA ALA A 221 18.03 -22.12 14.16
C ALA A 221 17.75 -21.53 15.55
N VAL A 222 18.31 -20.35 15.82
CA VAL A 222 18.02 -19.53 17.00
C VAL A 222 17.10 -18.38 16.57
N LYS A 223 15.92 -18.31 17.18
CA LYS A 223 14.97 -17.22 16.91
C LYS A 223 15.42 -15.94 17.63
N SER A 224 15.24 -14.79 16.98
CA SER A 224 15.42 -13.49 17.64
C SER A 224 14.56 -13.37 18.89
N VAL A 225 14.99 -12.55 19.85
CA VAL A 225 14.29 -12.31 21.12
C VAL A 225 12.80 -12.02 20.89
N THR A 226 12.48 -11.12 19.95
CA THR A 226 11.10 -10.76 19.55
C THR A 226 10.24 -11.94 19.06
N ASN A 227 10.87 -13.02 18.60
CA ASN A 227 10.22 -14.23 18.11
C ASN A 227 10.18 -15.36 19.16
N ARG A 228 10.79 -15.17 20.34
CA ARG A 228 10.77 -16.09 21.49
C ARG A 228 9.68 -15.72 22.51
N ARG A 229 8.51 -15.26 22.04
CA ARG A 229 7.36 -14.82 22.88
C ARG A 229 6.76 -15.90 23.81
N HIS A 230 7.18 -17.14 23.67
CA HIS A 230 6.80 -18.22 24.57
C HIS A 230 7.53 -18.15 25.92
N GLU A 231 8.66 -17.46 25.98
CA GLU A 231 9.39 -17.22 27.22
C GLU A 231 8.74 -16.05 27.97
N MET A 232 8.29 -16.25 29.21
CA MET A 232 7.59 -15.20 29.96
C MET A 232 8.47 -13.97 30.20
N THR A 233 9.79 -14.17 30.40
CA THR A 233 10.79 -13.11 30.50
C THR A 233 10.68 -12.06 29.39
N ASN A 234 10.28 -12.46 28.19
CA ASN A 234 10.05 -11.55 27.07
C ASN A 234 8.95 -10.52 27.38
N TYR A 235 7.84 -10.98 27.93
CA TYR A 235 6.72 -10.12 28.28
C TYR A 235 7.02 -9.29 29.54
N THR A 236 7.63 -9.91 30.56
CA THR A 236 8.04 -9.24 31.79
C THR A 236 8.96 -8.05 31.50
N HIS A 237 10.01 -8.23 30.71
CA HIS A 237 10.92 -7.13 30.34
C HIS A 237 10.23 -6.03 29.53
N ARG A 238 9.33 -6.39 28.61
CA ARG A 238 8.57 -5.41 27.82
C ARG A 238 7.66 -4.55 28.71
N LEU A 239 6.94 -5.18 29.65
CA LEU A 239 6.12 -4.45 30.61
C LEU A 239 6.95 -3.54 31.50
N GLU A 240 8.07 -4.02 32.01
CA GLU A 240 8.97 -3.22 32.86
C GLU A 240 9.50 -1.98 32.13
N ILE A 241 9.91 -2.11 30.86
CA ILE A 241 10.31 -0.96 30.04
C ILE A 241 9.17 0.04 29.88
N HIS A 242 7.95 -0.46 29.61
CA HIS A 242 6.80 0.41 29.50
C HIS A 242 6.48 1.14 30.82
N ARG A 243 6.62 0.49 31.98
CA ARG A 243 6.47 1.13 33.30
C ARG A 243 7.52 2.22 33.53
N ARG A 244 8.77 2.00 33.11
CA ARG A 244 9.83 3.01 33.21
C ARG A 244 9.58 4.21 32.30
N ILE A 245 9.14 3.97 31.07
CA ILE A 245 8.75 5.04 30.14
C ILE A 245 7.56 5.82 30.70
N ASP A 246 6.57 5.15 31.31
CA ASP A 246 5.45 5.82 31.97
C ASP A 246 5.90 6.73 33.12
N ALA A 247 6.82 6.26 33.97
CA ALA A 247 7.40 7.07 35.04
C ALA A 247 8.14 8.29 34.47
N LEU A 248 8.96 8.09 33.44
CA LEU A 248 9.71 9.16 32.77
C LEU A 248 8.79 10.23 32.16
N LEU A 249 7.70 9.83 31.51
CA LEU A 249 6.72 10.76 30.94
C LEU A 249 5.94 11.49 32.04
N ALA A 250 5.62 10.81 33.15
CA ALA A 250 4.92 11.40 34.28
C ALA A 250 5.79 12.46 35.00
N GLU A 251 7.07 12.17 35.23
CA GLU A 251 8.04 13.10 35.83
C GLU A 251 8.15 14.41 35.02
N ARG A 252 7.95 14.34 33.70
CA ARG A 252 8.01 15.49 32.77
C ARG A 252 6.64 16.11 32.47
N GLY A 253 5.56 15.59 33.04
CA GLY A 253 4.20 16.09 32.79
C GLY A 253 3.68 15.87 31.36
N LEU A 254 4.22 14.87 30.62
CA LEU A 254 3.91 14.63 29.21
C LEU A 254 2.73 13.66 29.02
N THR A 255 1.55 14.08 29.45
CA THR A 255 0.33 13.24 29.44
C THR A 255 -0.11 12.80 28.04
N GLU A 256 -0.03 13.68 27.03
CA GLU A 256 -0.39 13.34 25.65
C GLU A 256 0.56 12.30 25.03
N MET A 257 1.86 12.38 25.35
CA MET A 257 2.85 11.37 24.92
C MET A 257 2.57 10.02 25.58
N LYS A 258 2.21 10.03 26.86
CA LYS A 258 1.79 8.82 27.57
C LYS A 258 0.54 8.22 26.92
N LEU A 259 -0.46 9.03 26.59
CA LEU A 259 -1.66 8.57 25.90
C LEU A 259 -1.33 7.94 24.54
N ALA A 260 -0.46 8.56 23.74
CA ALA A 260 -0.01 8.00 22.46
C ALA A 260 0.70 6.64 22.63
N LYS A 261 1.55 6.51 23.66
CA LYS A 261 2.20 5.25 24.02
C LYS A 261 1.20 4.20 24.50
N ASP A 262 0.19 4.57 25.29
CA ASP A 262 -0.85 3.65 25.77
C ASP A 262 -1.68 3.09 24.60
N VAL A 263 -2.04 3.95 23.64
CA VAL A 263 -2.69 3.53 22.39
C VAL A 263 -1.83 2.52 21.62
N LYS A 264 -0.52 2.77 21.48
CA LYS A 264 0.37 1.82 20.80
C LYS A 264 0.55 0.52 21.58
N PHE A 265 0.61 0.57 22.90
CA PHE A 265 0.67 -0.63 23.74
C PHE A 265 -0.54 -1.54 23.49
N LEU A 266 -1.75 -0.99 23.57
CA LEU A 266 -3.00 -1.73 23.32
C LEU A 266 -3.10 -2.23 21.87
N LYS A 267 -2.68 -1.40 20.90
CA LYS A 267 -2.80 -1.69 19.47
C LYS A 267 -1.77 -2.69 18.95
N HIS A 268 -0.56 -2.69 19.52
CA HIS A 268 0.60 -3.40 19.00
C HIS A 268 1.22 -4.33 20.03
N ASP A 269 1.78 -3.81 21.12
CA ASP A 269 2.60 -4.59 22.07
C ASP A 269 1.81 -5.72 22.73
N LEU A 270 0.65 -5.40 23.30
CA LEU A 270 -0.23 -6.38 23.91
C LEU A 270 -0.73 -7.41 22.87
N VAL A 271 -1.09 -6.93 21.68
CA VAL A 271 -1.61 -7.76 20.58
C VAL A 271 -0.60 -8.83 20.11
N LEU A 272 0.71 -8.55 20.19
CA LEU A 272 1.74 -9.55 19.87
C LEU A 272 1.63 -10.79 20.75
N HIS A 273 1.33 -10.61 22.04
CA HIS A 273 1.22 -11.70 23.02
C HIS A 273 -0.20 -12.29 23.05
N LEU A 274 -1.25 -11.46 22.92
CA LEU A 274 -2.64 -11.94 22.84
C LEU A 274 -2.82 -13.01 21.77
N ARG A 275 -2.18 -12.84 20.60
CA ARG A 275 -2.27 -13.79 19.48
C ARG A 275 -1.68 -15.17 19.78
N ASP A 276 -0.78 -15.26 20.74
CA ASP A 276 -0.14 -16.51 21.11
C ASP A 276 -0.91 -17.24 22.23
N LEU A 277 -1.75 -16.54 23.02
CA LEU A 277 -2.49 -17.09 24.17
C LEU A 277 -3.26 -18.39 23.90
N PRO A 278 -3.96 -18.56 22.76
CA PRO A 278 -4.69 -19.81 22.49
C PRO A 278 -3.78 -21.04 22.40
N PHE A 279 -2.48 -20.84 22.19
CA PHE A 279 -1.47 -21.90 22.07
C PHE A 279 -0.61 -22.07 23.33
N ARG A 280 -0.96 -21.37 24.42
CA ARG A 280 -0.27 -21.45 25.71
C ARG A 280 -1.07 -22.27 26.69
N ASP A 281 -0.39 -22.89 27.63
CA ASP A 281 -1.01 -23.61 28.73
C ASP A 281 -1.63 -22.65 29.76
N GLU A 282 -2.39 -23.22 30.68
CA GLU A 282 -3.09 -22.47 31.72
C GLU A 282 -2.11 -21.72 32.64
N ALA A 283 -0.97 -22.32 32.98
CA ALA A 283 0.04 -21.71 33.83
C ALA A 283 0.59 -20.41 33.21
N TYR A 284 1.00 -20.45 31.94
CA TYR A 284 1.44 -19.26 31.22
C TYR A 284 0.34 -18.20 31.12
N ARG A 285 -0.90 -18.60 30.85
CA ARG A 285 -2.05 -17.69 30.74
C ARG A 285 -2.28 -16.94 32.05
N GLN A 286 -2.24 -17.65 33.19
CA GLN A 286 -2.40 -17.07 34.52
C GLN A 286 -1.29 -16.07 34.84
N GLU A 287 -0.03 -16.46 34.68
CA GLU A 287 1.12 -15.58 34.92
C GLU A 287 1.09 -14.34 34.00
N PHE A 288 0.74 -14.51 32.72
CA PHE A 288 0.58 -13.39 31.77
C PHE A 288 -0.51 -12.41 32.21
N ALA A 289 -1.66 -12.91 32.68
CA ALA A 289 -2.76 -12.07 33.14
C ALA A 289 -2.42 -11.34 34.45
N GLU A 290 -1.74 -12.00 35.39
CA GLU A 290 -1.26 -11.38 36.63
C GLU A 290 -0.33 -10.20 36.35
N LEU A 291 0.65 -10.39 35.47
CA LEU A 291 1.57 -9.33 35.05
C LEU A 291 0.86 -8.17 34.33
N SER A 292 -0.17 -8.48 33.54
CA SER A 292 -0.89 -7.48 32.75
C SER A 292 -1.86 -6.64 33.56
N ARG A 293 -2.47 -7.22 34.62
CA ARG A 293 -3.63 -6.64 35.31
C ARG A 293 -3.37 -5.24 35.85
N GLU A 294 -2.29 -5.07 36.61
CA GLU A 294 -1.96 -3.79 37.22
C GLU A 294 -1.60 -2.75 36.16
N TYR A 295 -0.82 -3.16 35.15
CA TYR A 295 -0.41 -2.26 34.07
C TYR A 295 -1.60 -1.75 33.26
N LEU A 296 -2.51 -2.64 32.88
CA LEU A 296 -3.74 -2.29 32.16
C LEU A 296 -4.66 -1.38 32.97
N ALA A 297 -4.74 -1.59 34.28
CA ALA A 297 -5.51 -0.73 35.18
C ALA A 297 -4.97 0.71 35.26
N GLY A 298 -3.68 0.91 34.95
CA GLY A 298 -3.04 2.23 34.92
C GLY A 298 -3.07 2.95 33.58
N LEU A 299 -3.69 2.37 32.54
CA LEU A 299 -3.81 3.00 31.22
C LEU A 299 -4.98 3.99 31.20
N ALA A 300 -4.84 5.06 30.43
CA ALA A 300 -5.90 6.05 30.25
C ALA A 300 -7.13 5.44 29.55
N PRO A 301 -8.37 5.66 30.04
CA PRO A 301 -9.60 5.20 29.36
C PRO A 301 -9.69 5.63 27.90
N GLU A 302 -9.22 6.84 27.59
CA GLU A 302 -9.17 7.42 26.24
C GLU A 302 -8.31 6.58 25.28
N ALA A 303 -7.33 5.82 25.79
CA ALA A 303 -6.53 4.92 24.97
C ALA A 303 -7.36 3.76 24.42
N TYR A 304 -8.34 3.26 25.18
CA TYR A 304 -9.25 2.19 24.77
C TYR A 304 -10.21 2.66 23.66
N GLU A 305 -10.60 3.94 23.68
CA GLU A 305 -11.45 4.55 22.65
C GLU A 305 -10.73 4.76 21.31
N ARG A 306 -9.40 4.94 21.34
CA ARG A 306 -8.56 5.21 20.17
C ARG A 306 -8.04 3.96 19.45
N VAL A 307 -8.32 2.76 19.98
CA VAL A 307 -7.96 1.47 19.35
C VAL A 307 -9.17 0.79 18.70
N GLN A 308 -8.95 -0.28 17.95
CA GLN A 308 -10.09 -1.04 17.42
C GLN A 308 -10.88 -1.65 18.58
N PRO A 309 -12.22 -1.70 18.52
CA PRO A 309 -13.03 -2.22 19.63
C PRO A 309 -12.59 -3.59 20.13
N ILE A 310 -12.23 -4.51 19.21
CA ILE A 310 -11.74 -5.84 19.61
C ILE A 310 -10.42 -5.83 20.40
N GLN A 311 -9.56 -4.82 20.20
CA GLN A 311 -8.33 -4.67 20.96
C GLN A 311 -8.63 -4.19 22.39
N ALA A 312 -9.54 -3.22 22.53
CA ALA A 312 -10.03 -2.72 23.81
C ALA A 312 -10.75 -3.83 24.61
N ILE A 313 -11.64 -4.58 23.96
CA ILE A 313 -12.34 -5.74 24.56
C ILE A 313 -11.36 -6.77 25.09
N CYS A 314 -10.35 -7.18 24.28
CA CYS A 314 -9.33 -8.12 24.74
C CYS A 314 -8.55 -7.60 25.96
N ALA A 315 -8.14 -6.32 25.94
CA ALA A 315 -7.41 -5.73 27.05
C ALA A 315 -8.24 -5.68 28.34
N TYR A 316 -9.51 -5.24 28.23
CA TYR A 316 -10.42 -5.18 29.37
C TYR A 316 -10.70 -6.57 29.96
N LEU A 317 -11.04 -7.56 29.13
CA LEU A 317 -11.33 -8.92 29.60
C LEU A 317 -10.09 -9.60 30.20
N LEU A 318 -8.89 -9.33 29.66
CA LEU A 318 -7.63 -9.76 30.25
C LEU A 318 -7.40 -9.15 31.63
N GLN A 319 -7.63 -7.84 31.78
CA GLN A 319 -7.53 -7.17 33.07
C GLN A 319 -8.49 -7.78 34.11
N LYS A 320 -9.71 -8.15 33.70
CA LYS A 320 -10.70 -8.80 34.57
C LYS A 320 -10.46 -10.28 34.81
N GLY A 321 -9.57 -10.92 34.04
CA GLY A 321 -9.35 -12.37 34.11
C GLY A 321 -10.53 -13.19 33.58
N ASP A 322 -11.36 -12.62 32.70
CA ASP A 322 -12.51 -13.28 32.11
C ASP A 322 -12.08 -14.07 30.87
N TRP A 323 -11.56 -15.28 31.10
CA TRP A 323 -11.04 -16.15 30.05
C TRP A 323 -12.10 -16.64 29.08
N ASP A 324 -13.31 -16.92 29.59
CA ASP A 324 -14.42 -17.45 28.80
C ASP A 324 -14.82 -16.48 27.69
N ASN A 325 -14.76 -15.16 27.95
CA ASN A 325 -15.04 -14.13 26.95
C ASN A 325 -13.78 -13.61 26.24
N LEU A 326 -12.60 -13.67 26.88
CA LEU A 326 -11.33 -13.23 26.30
C LEU A 326 -10.87 -14.14 25.15
N ILE A 327 -10.91 -15.46 25.31
CA ILE A 327 -10.46 -16.39 24.26
C ILE A 327 -11.25 -16.22 22.96
N PRO A 328 -12.60 -16.11 22.98
CA PRO A 328 -13.37 -15.67 21.81
C PRO A 328 -12.92 -14.34 21.21
N ALA A 329 -12.62 -13.34 22.05
CA ALA A 329 -12.19 -12.02 21.58
C ALA A 329 -10.82 -12.10 20.87
N VAL A 330 -9.90 -12.87 21.45
CA VAL A 330 -8.58 -13.16 20.85
C VAL A 330 -8.72 -13.91 19.52
N ASP A 331 -9.64 -14.87 19.42
CA ASP A 331 -9.91 -15.58 18.16
C ASP A 331 -10.43 -14.62 17.08
N SER A 332 -11.30 -13.65 17.44
CA SER A 332 -11.78 -12.60 16.52
C SER A 332 -10.66 -11.61 16.14
N LEU A 333 -9.74 -11.32 17.07
CA LEU A 333 -8.54 -10.52 16.84
C LEU A 333 -7.57 -11.19 15.83
N ILE A 334 -7.37 -12.50 15.93
CA ILE A 334 -6.54 -13.30 15.00
C ILE A 334 -7.24 -13.46 13.64
N ASN A 335 -8.54 -13.76 13.67
CA ASN A 335 -9.36 -14.07 12.51
C ASN A 335 -10.32 -12.92 12.21
N ARG A 336 -9.77 -11.80 11.69
CA ARG A 336 -10.54 -10.62 11.31
C ARG A 336 -11.81 -10.98 10.53
N ALA A 337 -12.93 -10.37 10.91
CA ALA A 337 -14.31 -10.62 10.45
C ALA A 337 -15.02 -11.85 11.06
N LYS A 338 -14.32 -12.73 11.78
CA LYS A 338 -14.94 -13.81 12.54
C LYS A 338 -15.68 -13.25 13.75
N LEU A 339 -16.91 -13.69 13.97
CA LEU A 339 -17.68 -13.40 15.18
C LEU A 339 -17.65 -14.63 16.08
N SER A 340 -16.93 -14.51 17.18
CA SER A 340 -16.64 -15.63 18.08
C SER A 340 -17.40 -15.61 19.38
N SER A 341 -18.10 -14.51 19.68
CA SER A 341 -18.89 -14.35 20.90
C SER A 341 -20.38 -14.60 20.65
N PRO A 342 -21.12 -15.18 21.61
CA PRO A 342 -22.58 -15.28 21.54
C PRO A 342 -23.29 -13.92 21.52
N LEU A 343 -22.63 -12.84 21.96
CA LEU A 343 -23.23 -11.51 22.15
C LEU A 343 -24.40 -11.51 23.14
N ALA A 344 -24.64 -10.37 23.77
CA ALA A 344 -25.78 -10.16 24.66
C ALA A 344 -26.55 -8.92 24.22
N GLN A 345 -27.87 -8.90 24.45
CA GLN A 345 -28.70 -7.74 24.20
C GLN A 345 -29.29 -7.24 25.52
N HIS A 346 -29.03 -5.97 25.84
CA HIS A 346 -29.56 -5.28 27.01
C HIS A 346 -29.98 -3.86 26.64
N ASP A 347 -31.19 -3.46 27.02
CA ASP A 347 -31.74 -2.10 26.77
C ASP A 347 -31.59 -1.61 25.31
N GLY A 348 -31.77 -2.53 24.35
CA GLY A 348 -31.65 -2.24 22.92
C GLY A 348 -30.21 -2.10 22.39
N ARG A 349 -29.20 -2.31 23.23
CA ARG A 349 -27.78 -2.33 22.85
C ARG A 349 -27.22 -3.74 22.81
N ILE A 350 -26.16 -3.93 22.01
CA ILE A 350 -25.49 -5.22 21.82
C ILE A 350 -24.12 -5.18 22.49
N TYR A 351 -23.86 -6.14 23.36
CA TYR A 351 -22.62 -6.26 24.10
C TYR A 351 -21.84 -7.51 23.69
N TRP A 352 -20.52 -7.47 23.86
CA TRP A 352 -19.65 -8.59 23.56
C TRP A 352 -20.02 -9.83 24.38
N CYS A 353 -20.34 -9.69 25.67
CA CYS A 353 -20.75 -10.78 26.53
C CYS A 353 -21.85 -10.35 27.51
N ASP A 354 -22.47 -11.33 28.17
CA ASP A 354 -23.50 -11.12 29.19
C ASP A 354 -22.87 -10.99 30.59
N GLY A 355 -22.04 -9.95 30.78
CA GLY A 355 -21.30 -9.74 32.02
C GLY A 355 -20.67 -8.36 32.13
N HIS A 356 -20.12 -8.05 33.31
CA HIS A 356 -19.47 -6.76 33.63
C HIS A 356 -20.37 -5.52 33.54
N PHE A 357 -21.68 -5.69 33.67
CA PHE A 357 -22.61 -4.56 33.73
C PHE A 357 -22.53 -3.79 35.05
N ASP A 358 -21.82 -4.24 36.07
CA ASP A 358 -21.56 -3.44 37.28
C ASP A 358 -20.44 -2.41 37.09
N ASP A 359 -19.61 -2.58 36.05
CA ASP A 359 -18.51 -1.67 35.69
C ASP A 359 -18.91 -0.72 34.55
N ALA A 360 -18.98 0.58 34.83
CA ALA A 360 -19.35 1.58 33.83
C ALA A 360 -18.36 1.63 32.65
N PHE A 361 -17.05 1.48 32.92
CA PHE A 361 -16.03 1.43 31.88
C PHE A 361 -16.14 0.13 31.07
N GLY A 362 -16.41 -0.99 31.76
CA GLY A 362 -16.69 -2.27 31.12
C GLY A 362 -17.87 -2.23 30.17
N ARG A 363 -19.00 -1.63 30.59
CA ARG A 363 -20.18 -1.42 29.73
C ARG A 363 -19.82 -0.67 28.45
N GLN A 364 -19.00 0.39 28.55
CA GLN A 364 -18.59 1.17 27.39
C GLN A 364 -17.68 0.37 26.45
N VAL A 365 -16.68 -0.34 26.98
CA VAL A 365 -15.72 -1.10 26.18
C VAL A 365 -16.36 -2.31 25.51
N LEU A 366 -17.30 -2.97 26.18
CA LEU A 366 -17.97 -4.17 25.68
C LEU A 366 -19.15 -3.87 24.76
N ASP A 367 -19.58 -2.60 24.62
CA ASP A 367 -20.64 -2.21 23.69
C ASP A 367 -20.15 -2.33 22.24
N VAL A 368 -20.80 -3.21 21.48
CA VAL A 368 -20.50 -3.50 20.07
C VAL A 368 -21.69 -3.18 19.17
N THR A 369 -22.64 -2.37 19.65
CA THR A 369 -23.86 -1.99 18.91
C THR A 369 -23.51 -1.41 17.54
N GLU A 370 -22.58 -0.46 17.50
CA GLU A 370 -22.14 0.26 16.29
C GLU A 370 -21.38 -0.64 15.29
N LEU A 371 -21.01 -1.88 15.66
CA LEU A 371 -20.41 -2.84 14.72
C LEU A 371 -21.45 -3.53 13.83
N GLY A 372 -22.75 -3.35 14.12
CA GLY A 372 -23.86 -3.80 13.29
C GLY A 372 -23.94 -5.31 13.12
N TYR A 373 -23.51 -6.10 14.12
CA TYR A 373 -23.58 -7.57 14.03
C TYR A 373 -25.02 -8.08 13.99
N HIS A 374 -25.92 -7.44 14.74
CA HIS A 374 -27.34 -7.79 14.85
C HIS A 374 -28.14 -7.52 13.57
N GLU A 375 -27.64 -6.66 12.67
CA GLU A 375 -28.29 -6.32 11.41
C GLU A 375 -27.86 -7.22 10.24
N LYS A 376 -26.79 -8.00 10.42
CA LYS A 376 -26.19 -8.79 9.34
C LYS A 376 -26.86 -10.16 9.24
N PRO A 377 -27.20 -10.63 8.03
CA PRO A 377 -27.69 -11.99 7.83
C PRO A 377 -26.58 -13.03 8.09
N VAL A 378 -26.97 -14.27 8.39
CA VAL A 378 -26.07 -15.39 8.76
C VAL A 378 -24.94 -15.65 7.75
N ASN A 379 -25.13 -15.39 6.46
CA ASN A 379 -24.10 -15.56 5.43
C ASN A 379 -23.07 -14.42 5.37
N GLN A 380 -23.35 -13.29 6.02
CA GLN A 380 -22.42 -12.18 6.20
C GLN A 380 -21.71 -12.25 7.56
N LEU A 381 -22.20 -13.10 8.47
CA LEU A 381 -21.57 -13.39 9.75
C LEU A 381 -20.64 -14.59 9.60
N PHE A 382 -19.34 -14.37 9.78
CA PHE A 382 -18.36 -15.47 9.82
C PHE A 382 -18.34 -16.08 11.23
N LEU A 383 -19.34 -16.91 11.52
CA LEU A 383 -19.54 -17.50 12.84
C LEU A 383 -18.38 -18.42 13.25
N ARG A 384 -18.00 -18.36 14.53
CA ARG A 384 -17.02 -19.30 15.08
C ARG A 384 -17.56 -20.71 15.08
N ASN A 385 -16.74 -21.62 14.58
CA ASN A 385 -16.94 -23.05 14.68
C ASN A 385 -15.76 -23.65 15.45
N GLN A 386 -16.03 -24.05 16.69
CA GLN A 386 -15.04 -24.69 17.55
C GLN A 386 -15.12 -26.21 17.36
N LEU A 387 -13.98 -26.84 17.11
CA LEU A 387 -13.86 -28.29 17.22
C LEU A 387 -14.00 -28.67 18.70
N THR A 388 -14.86 -29.63 19.01
CA THR A 388 -15.10 -30.09 20.39
C THR A 388 -14.70 -31.54 20.60
N ARG A 389 -14.68 -32.34 19.53
CA ARG A 389 -14.19 -33.71 19.56
C ARG A 389 -13.45 -34.04 18.27
N PHE A 390 -12.34 -34.73 18.43
CA PHE A 390 -11.56 -35.32 17.36
C PHE A 390 -11.15 -36.73 17.78
N SER A 391 -11.35 -37.71 16.92
CA SER A 391 -10.85 -39.06 17.14
C SER A 391 -10.64 -39.77 15.82
N GLU A 392 -9.64 -40.64 15.77
CA GLU A 392 -9.30 -41.41 14.59
C GLU A 392 -9.54 -42.90 14.81
N ALA A 393 -10.15 -43.57 13.83
CA ALA A 393 -10.36 -45.01 13.82
C ALA A 393 -10.06 -45.57 12.43
N GLY A 394 -8.88 -46.18 12.27
CA GLY A 394 -8.41 -46.76 11.01
C GLY A 394 -8.29 -45.71 9.90
N SER A 395 -9.23 -45.72 8.94
CA SER A 395 -9.28 -44.74 7.83
C SER A 395 -10.19 -43.54 8.06
N THR A 396 -10.95 -43.55 9.15
CA THR A 396 -12.03 -42.60 9.39
C THR A 396 -11.64 -41.65 10.50
N VAL A 397 -11.92 -40.36 10.28
CA VAL A 397 -11.81 -39.32 11.31
C VAL A 397 -13.22 -38.94 11.73
N SER A 398 -13.50 -39.02 13.02
CA SER A 398 -14.74 -38.52 13.61
C SER A 398 -14.50 -37.13 14.17
N LEU A 399 -15.35 -36.18 13.77
CA LEU A 399 -15.28 -34.78 14.18
C LEU A 399 -16.62 -34.33 14.74
N ALA A 400 -16.58 -33.60 15.85
CA ALA A 400 -17.71 -32.84 16.36
C ALA A 400 -17.30 -31.40 16.57
N GLY A 401 -18.25 -30.49 16.41
CA GLY A 401 -18.03 -29.08 16.69
C GLY A 401 -19.27 -28.31 17.09
N ARG A 402 -19.04 -27.08 17.51
CA ARG A 402 -20.04 -26.12 17.99
C ARG A 402 -19.87 -24.82 17.22
N VAL A 403 -20.92 -24.41 16.49
CA VAL A 403 -21.01 -23.11 15.84
C VAL A 403 -21.72 -22.14 16.78
N THR A 404 -21.08 -21.03 17.12
CA THR A 404 -21.68 -19.96 17.93
C THR A 404 -22.86 -19.34 17.17
N ASN A 405 -24.03 -19.21 17.81
CA ASN A 405 -25.25 -18.66 17.22
C ASN A 405 -25.65 -17.34 17.90
N PRO A 406 -24.95 -16.23 17.59
CA PRO A 406 -25.14 -14.99 18.32
C PRO A 406 -26.53 -14.42 18.09
N LEU A 407 -27.17 -13.97 19.18
CA LEU A 407 -28.51 -13.38 19.18
C LEU A 407 -29.59 -14.23 18.48
N GLY A 408 -29.37 -15.55 18.34
CA GLY A 408 -30.29 -16.44 17.64
C GLY A 408 -30.39 -16.19 16.13
N VAL A 409 -29.34 -15.66 15.49
CA VAL A 409 -29.33 -15.37 14.04
C VAL A 409 -29.60 -16.60 13.15
N ILE A 410 -29.36 -17.79 13.67
CA ILE A 410 -29.88 -19.06 13.18
C ILE A 410 -31.12 -19.41 14.03
N PRO A 411 -32.34 -19.24 13.51
CA PRO A 411 -33.58 -19.53 14.26
C PRO A 411 -33.71 -21.00 14.63
N GLU A 412 -34.30 -21.33 15.78
CA GLU A 412 -34.50 -22.73 16.22
C GLU A 412 -35.31 -23.59 15.23
N GLY A 413 -36.20 -22.97 14.45
CA GLY A 413 -37.01 -23.63 13.43
C GLY A 413 -36.34 -23.75 12.05
N ALA A 414 -35.09 -23.30 11.90
CA ALA A 414 -34.40 -23.28 10.62
C ALA A 414 -34.08 -24.70 10.11
N THR A 415 -34.18 -24.90 8.80
CA THR A 415 -33.74 -26.12 8.15
C THR A 415 -32.22 -26.08 8.02
N LEU A 416 -31.53 -27.00 8.70
CA LEU A 416 -30.07 -27.08 8.72
C LEU A 416 -29.55 -28.25 7.88
N ARG A 417 -28.56 -27.98 7.02
CA ARG A 417 -27.78 -29.01 6.31
C ARG A 417 -26.31 -28.68 6.36
N GLY A 418 -25.47 -29.64 6.74
CA GLY A 418 -24.03 -29.45 6.86
C GLY A 418 -23.23 -30.32 5.91
N GLU A 419 -22.13 -29.77 5.38
CA GLU A 419 -21.06 -30.53 4.73
C GLU A 419 -19.71 -30.14 5.30
N LEU A 420 -18.87 -31.12 5.59
CA LEU A 420 -17.48 -30.91 5.97
C LEU A 420 -16.59 -30.96 4.72
N GLU A 421 -16.02 -29.82 4.35
CA GLU A 421 -15.13 -29.65 3.20
C GLU A 421 -13.66 -29.71 3.62
N PHE A 422 -12.88 -30.49 2.88
CA PHE A 422 -11.42 -30.52 2.93
C PHE A 422 -10.88 -29.94 1.63
N SER A 423 -10.14 -28.82 1.69
CA SER A 423 -9.71 -28.07 0.51
C SER A 423 -8.20 -27.86 0.48
N ALA A 424 -7.54 -28.27 -0.61
CA ALA A 424 -6.10 -28.08 -0.79
C ALA A 424 -5.73 -26.59 -0.92
N ARG A 425 -4.66 -26.14 -0.23
CA ARG A 425 -4.25 -24.72 -0.22
C ARG A 425 -3.76 -24.17 -1.56
N ARG A 426 -3.31 -25.02 -2.49
CA ARG A 426 -2.91 -24.60 -3.85
C ARG A 426 -4.03 -24.90 -4.84
N ARG A 427 -4.40 -23.88 -5.64
CA ARG A 427 -5.56 -23.84 -6.57
C ARG A 427 -5.65 -24.95 -7.63
N SER A 428 -4.74 -25.92 -7.64
CA SER A 428 -4.73 -27.06 -8.55
C SER A 428 -4.76 -28.37 -7.78
N LEU A 429 -5.94 -28.82 -7.32
CA LEU A 429 -6.64 -29.96 -7.95
C LEU A 429 -7.55 -30.82 -7.04
N GLN A 430 -7.69 -30.63 -5.73
CA GLN A 430 -8.62 -31.47 -4.93
C GLN A 430 -9.33 -30.72 -3.81
N SER A 431 -10.67 -30.82 -3.80
CA SER A 431 -11.51 -30.55 -2.63
C SER A 431 -12.55 -31.66 -2.55
N PHE A 432 -12.86 -32.11 -1.35
CA PHE A 432 -13.81 -33.20 -1.11
C PHE A 432 -14.67 -32.87 0.08
N THR A 433 -15.93 -33.27 0.00
CA THR A 433 -16.94 -32.99 1.03
C THR A 433 -17.47 -34.30 1.62
N PHE A 434 -17.82 -34.26 2.89
CA PHE A 434 -18.54 -35.32 3.58
C PHE A 434 -19.81 -34.73 4.19
N PRO A 435 -20.97 -35.40 4.06
CA PRO A 435 -22.19 -34.92 4.71
C PRO A 435 -22.01 -34.92 6.22
N VAL A 436 -22.51 -33.89 6.88
CA VAL A 436 -22.64 -33.87 8.33
C VAL A 436 -23.78 -34.82 8.71
N GLN A 437 -23.52 -35.74 9.63
CA GLN A 437 -24.49 -36.79 9.99
C GLN A 437 -25.58 -36.24 10.92
N THR A 438 -25.16 -35.42 11.88
CA THR A 438 -26.05 -34.79 12.85
C THR A 438 -25.76 -33.30 12.87
N VAL A 439 -26.79 -32.47 12.73
CA VAL A 439 -26.73 -31.03 12.97
C VAL A 439 -28.00 -30.63 13.72
N ARG A 440 -27.86 -29.94 14.85
CA ARG A 440 -29.00 -29.55 15.69
C ARG A 440 -28.69 -28.28 16.48
N HIS A 441 -29.74 -27.59 16.89
CA HIS A 441 -29.66 -26.49 17.84
C HIS A 441 -29.37 -27.00 19.25
N GLU A 442 -28.54 -26.29 20.00
CA GLU A 442 -28.26 -26.52 21.41
C GLU A 442 -28.01 -25.18 22.11
N GLY A 443 -29.07 -24.59 22.66
CA GLY A 443 -29.02 -23.25 23.27
C GLY A 443 -28.60 -22.17 22.28
N ASP A 444 -27.56 -21.42 22.63
CA ASP A 444 -26.96 -20.34 21.84
C ASP A 444 -25.98 -20.84 20.75
N ALA A 445 -26.09 -22.09 20.34
CA ALA A 445 -25.20 -22.71 19.38
C ALA A 445 -25.88 -23.73 18.47
N VAL A 446 -25.20 -24.06 17.37
CA VAL A 446 -25.51 -25.19 16.50
C VAL A 446 -24.39 -26.22 16.66
N VAL A 447 -24.73 -27.42 17.15
CA VAL A 447 -23.79 -28.52 17.28
C VAL A 447 -23.89 -29.46 16.09
N TRP A 448 -22.74 -29.99 15.68
CA TRP A 448 -22.64 -30.89 14.54
C TRP A 448 -21.67 -32.03 14.79
N GLU A 449 -21.96 -33.18 14.18
CA GLU A 449 -21.15 -34.40 14.28
C GLU A 449 -21.07 -35.09 12.92
N THR A 450 -19.89 -35.60 12.57
CA THR A 450 -19.71 -36.40 11.35
C THR A 450 -18.52 -37.35 11.45
N ALA A 451 -18.49 -38.33 10.56
CA ALA A 451 -17.37 -39.23 10.33
C ALA A 451 -16.94 -39.13 8.85
N ALA A 452 -15.66 -38.90 8.62
CA ALA A 452 -15.06 -38.72 7.31
C ALA A 452 -14.00 -39.79 7.03
N ASP A 453 -14.28 -40.72 6.10
CA ASP A 453 -13.27 -41.65 5.59
C ASP A 453 -12.34 -40.92 4.62
N LEU A 454 -11.23 -40.43 5.16
CA LEU A 454 -10.25 -39.66 4.40
C LEU A 454 -9.51 -40.56 3.41
N THR A 455 -9.22 -41.82 3.75
CA THR A 455 -8.38 -42.68 2.90
C THR A 455 -9.11 -43.16 1.63
N ALA A 456 -10.44 -43.32 1.69
CA ALA A 456 -11.24 -43.72 0.54
C ALA A 456 -11.29 -42.63 -0.55
N ARG A 457 -11.29 -41.35 -0.15
CA ARG A 457 -11.48 -40.20 -1.05
C ARG A 457 -10.20 -39.39 -1.30
N LEU A 458 -9.26 -39.35 -0.36
CA LEU A 458 -8.01 -38.61 -0.49
C LEU A 458 -6.98 -39.45 -1.27
N ARG A 459 -6.70 -39.05 -2.51
CA ARG A 459 -5.64 -39.64 -3.34
C ARG A 459 -4.64 -38.56 -3.76
N PRO A 460 -3.71 -38.17 -2.89
CA PRO A 460 -2.77 -37.10 -3.18
C PRO A 460 -1.77 -37.54 -4.25
N LEU A 461 -1.31 -36.57 -5.05
CA LEU A 461 -0.32 -36.81 -6.11
C LEU A 461 1.12 -36.94 -5.57
N GLY A 462 1.34 -36.62 -4.28
CA GLY A 462 2.59 -36.88 -3.54
C GLY A 462 3.72 -35.87 -3.71
N ILE A 463 3.60 -34.87 -4.61
CA ILE A 463 4.70 -33.91 -4.91
C ILE A 463 4.22 -32.44 -4.90
N VAL A 464 2.91 -32.17 -4.96
CA VAL A 464 2.35 -30.82 -5.27
C VAL A 464 1.41 -30.27 -4.18
N ASP A 465 0.62 -31.13 -3.54
CA ASP A 465 -0.35 -30.76 -2.50
C ASP A 465 0.10 -31.32 -1.15
N THR A 466 0.36 -30.43 -0.19
CA THR A 466 0.93 -30.82 1.12
C THR A 466 0.04 -30.47 2.30
N ILE A 467 -0.99 -29.63 2.12
CA ILE A 467 -1.88 -29.17 3.20
C ILE A 467 -3.32 -29.02 2.69
N TRP A 468 -4.28 -29.57 3.44
CA TRP A 468 -5.73 -29.43 3.24
C TRP A 468 -6.36 -28.70 4.43
N ASP A 469 -7.02 -27.56 4.18
CA ASP A 469 -7.79 -26.86 5.20
C ASP A 469 -9.17 -27.50 5.37
N VAL A 470 -9.67 -27.56 6.61
CA VAL A 470 -11.00 -28.12 6.93
C VAL A 470 -12.01 -26.99 7.18
N ARG A 471 -13.20 -27.11 6.60
CA ARG A 471 -14.29 -26.13 6.72
C ARG A 471 -15.64 -26.81 6.89
N LEU A 472 -16.52 -26.22 7.69
CA LEU A 472 -17.93 -26.57 7.71
C LEU A 472 -18.66 -25.62 6.75
N ARG A 473 -19.40 -26.19 5.80
CA ARG A 473 -20.42 -25.49 5.01
C ARG A 473 -21.77 -25.82 5.62
N LEU A 474 -22.41 -24.82 6.21
CA LEU A 474 -23.72 -24.95 6.81
C LEU A 474 -24.73 -24.19 5.95
N GLU A 475 -25.79 -24.85 5.51
CA GLU A 475 -26.93 -24.24 4.84
C GLU A 475 -28.04 -24.05 5.87
N VAL A 476 -28.51 -22.81 6.02
CA VAL A 476 -29.58 -22.39 6.92
C VAL A 476 -30.72 -21.86 6.05
N ASP A 477 -31.83 -22.58 5.98
CA ASP A 477 -32.98 -22.23 5.12
C ASP A 477 -32.60 -21.92 3.65
N GLY A 478 -31.66 -22.69 3.10
CA GLY A 478 -31.17 -22.51 1.73
C GLY A 478 -30.06 -21.45 1.60
N VAL A 479 -29.69 -20.76 2.68
CA VAL A 479 -28.63 -19.75 2.69
C VAL A 479 -27.31 -20.39 3.17
N PRO A 480 -26.26 -20.45 2.34
CA PRO A 480 -24.99 -21.06 2.73
C PRO A 480 -24.15 -20.10 3.58
N THR A 481 -23.58 -20.62 4.67
CA THR A 481 -22.50 -20.02 5.45
C THR A 481 -21.32 -20.99 5.56
N THR A 482 -20.09 -20.47 5.69
CA THR A 482 -18.89 -21.30 5.76
C THR A 482 -17.99 -20.86 6.89
N SER A 483 -17.63 -21.80 7.76
CA SER A 483 -16.76 -21.55 8.91
C SER A 483 -15.55 -22.50 8.89
N ARG A 484 -14.40 -22.00 9.36
CA ARG A 484 -13.22 -22.84 9.60
C ARG A 484 -13.28 -23.38 11.01
N LEU A 485 -12.75 -24.60 11.19
CA LEU A 485 -12.78 -25.29 12.47
C LEU A 485 -11.61 -24.81 13.33
N THR A 486 -11.91 -24.06 14.39
CA THR A 486 -10.92 -23.65 15.38
C THR A 486 -10.63 -24.79 16.34
N VAL A 487 -9.35 -25.17 16.40
CA VAL A 487 -8.80 -26.08 17.39
C VAL A 487 -8.42 -25.21 18.58
N ALA A 488 -9.23 -25.28 19.64
CA ALA A 488 -8.92 -24.69 20.94
C ALA A 488 -8.17 -25.75 21.77
N ASP A 489 -8.73 -26.17 22.90
CA ASP A 489 -8.12 -27.16 23.81
C ASP A 489 -8.43 -28.63 23.41
N THR A 490 -8.93 -28.87 22.20
CA THR A 490 -9.21 -30.22 21.72
C THR A 490 -7.91 -30.95 21.41
N GLU A 491 -7.64 -32.01 22.16
CA GLU A 491 -6.56 -32.93 21.84
C GLU A 491 -6.80 -33.58 20.48
N LEU A 492 -5.84 -33.39 19.57
CA LEU A 492 -5.81 -34.09 18.29
C LEU A 492 -5.11 -35.44 18.49
N ALA A 493 -5.74 -36.31 19.29
CA ALA A 493 -5.25 -37.66 19.53
C ALA A 493 -5.48 -38.52 18.27
N GLY A 494 -4.42 -38.71 17.50
CA GLY A 494 -4.47 -39.39 16.21
C GLY A 494 -3.10 -39.92 15.79
N GLY A 495 -3.08 -41.08 15.14
CA GLY A 495 -1.87 -41.68 14.58
C GLY A 495 -1.73 -41.32 13.09
N PRO A 496 -0.61 -41.67 12.44
CA PRO A 496 -0.45 -41.42 11.02
C PRO A 496 -1.58 -42.11 10.21
N LEU A 497 -2.47 -41.33 9.57
CA LEU A 497 -3.54 -41.88 8.75
C LEU A 497 -2.97 -42.38 7.42
N PRO A 498 -2.95 -43.69 7.16
CA PRO A 498 -2.25 -44.25 6.02
C PRO A 498 -2.99 -43.91 4.73
N ILE A 499 -2.27 -43.37 3.75
CA ILE A 499 -2.84 -43.03 2.45
C ILE A 499 -2.03 -43.68 1.33
N ARG A 500 -2.66 -43.87 0.17
CA ARG A 500 -1.99 -44.43 -1.02
C ARG A 500 -1.87 -43.35 -2.11
N PRO A 501 -0.73 -42.64 -2.20
CA PRO A 501 -0.49 -41.68 -3.28
C PRO A 501 -0.51 -42.35 -4.65
N ARG A 502 -1.00 -41.65 -5.68
CA ARG A 502 -1.21 -42.23 -7.02
C ARG A 502 0.08 -42.50 -7.81
N LEU A 503 1.20 -41.84 -7.49
CA LEU A 503 2.38 -41.81 -8.35
C LEU A 503 3.68 -42.43 -7.76
N THR A 504 3.74 -42.84 -6.49
CA THR A 504 4.74 -43.77 -5.89
C THR A 504 4.62 -43.82 -4.36
N ARG A 505 4.96 -44.96 -3.73
CA ARG A 505 5.12 -45.14 -2.26
C ARG A 505 6.40 -44.50 -1.69
N MET A 506 7.14 -43.71 -2.47
CA MET A 506 8.50 -43.27 -2.12
C MET A 506 8.60 -41.80 -1.70
N VAL A 507 7.49 -41.08 -1.53
CA VAL A 507 7.49 -39.61 -1.29
C VAL A 507 6.62 -39.16 -0.10
N ALA A 508 5.61 -39.94 0.28
CA ALA A 508 4.78 -39.75 1.47
C ALA A 508 3.93 -41.01 1.70
N ASP A 509 3.60 -41.33 2.95
CA ASP A 509 2.88 -42.55 3.34
C ASP A 509 1.66 -42.30 4.23
N HIS A 510 1.57 -41.13 4.88
CA HIS A 510 0.44 -40.80 5.76
C HIS A 510 0.12 -39.29 5.78
N ILE A 511 -1.08 -38.97 6.26
CA ILE A 511 -1.48 -37.60 6.62
C ILE A 511 -1.63 -37.50 8.13
N GLU A 512 -1.36 -36.30 8.66
CA GLU A 512 -1.57 -36.01 10.08
C GLU A 512 -2.39 -34.72 10.25
N PRO A 513 -3.19 -34.62 11.32
CA PRO A 513 -3.83 -33.37 11.68
C PRO A 513 -2.78 -32.32 12.06
N HIS A 514 -3.01 -31.07 11.65
CA HIS A 514 -2.11 -29.95 11.84
C HIS A 514 -2.90 -28.67 12.15
N VAL A 515 -2.55 -27.99 13.23
CA VAL A 515 -3.13 -26.69 13.57
C VAL A 515 -2.36 -25.57 12.84
N SER A 516 -3.08 -24.81 12.01
CA SER A 516 -2.50 -23.65 11.32
C SER A 516 -2.12 -22.53 12.30
N SER A 517 -1.28 -21.58 11.86
CA SER A 517 -0.92 -20.39 12.65
C SER A 517 -2.10 -19.48 13.03
N LYS A 518 -3.29 -19.73 12.48
CA LYS A 518 -4.54 -19.04 12.82
C LYS A 518 -5.46 -19.87 13.73
N GLY A 519 -4.97 -21.00 14.25
CA GLY A 519 -5.73 -21.89 15.13
C GLY A 519 -6.73 -22.81 14.42
N HIS A 520 -6.70 -22.91 13.08
CA HIS A 520 -7.63 -23.78 12.33
C HIS A 520 -7.09 -25.17 12.08
N LEU A 521 -7.95 -26.18 12.12
CA LEU A 521 -7.66 -27.56 11.73
C LEU A 521 -7.33 -27.65 10.24
N ALA A 522 -6.22 -28.30 9.93
CA ALA A 522 -5.80 -28.71 8.62
C ALA A 522 -5.23 -30.13 8.68
N PHE A 523 -5.00 -30.76 7.53
CA PHE A 523 -4.28 -32.02 7.42
C PHE A 523 -3.02 -31.81 6.58
N ARG A 524 -1.89 -32.34 7.02
CA ARG A 524 -0.59 -32.23 6.35
C ARG A 524 -0.14 -33.60 5.86
N LEU A 525 0.44 -33.64 4.66
CA LEU A 525 1.09 -34.83 4.10
C LEU A 525 2.52 -34.96 4.64
N ILE A 526 2.86 -36.11 5.22
CA ILE A 526 4.16 -36.39 5.86
C ILE A 526 4.78 -37.67 5.28
N SER A 527 6.11 -37.80 5.39
CA SER A 527 6.90 -38.95 4.95
C SER A 527 7.93 -39.32 6.01
N GLU A 528 7.96 -40.57 6.46
CA GLU A 528 8.88 -41.03 7.53
C GLU A 528 10.11 -41.81 7.05
N SER A 529 10.17 -42.29 5.80
CA SER A 529 11.30 -43.15 5.38
C SER A 529 12.60 -42.38 5.04
N ALA A 530 13.75 -42.84 5.55
CA ALA A 530 15.09 -42.31 5.21
C ALA A 530 15.43 -42.40 3.70
N ASN A 531 14.76 -43.31 2.99
CA ASN A 531 14.83 -43.39 1.53
C ASN A 531 14.06 -42.25 0.87
N ALA A 532 12.97 -41.76 1.45
CA ALA A 532 12.21 -40.62 0.93
C ALA A 532 13.02 -39.32 1.05
N GLU A 533 13.77 -39.05 2.12
CA GLU A 533 14.65 -37.87 2.19
C GLU A 533 15.75 -37.88 1.11
N ARG A 534 16.40 -39.04 0.91
CA ARG A 534 17.37 -39.24 -0.18
C ARG A 534 16.73 -39.09 -1.56
N VAL A 535 15.53 -39.65 -1.75
CA VAL A 535 14.78 -39.56 -3.00
C VAL A 535 14.24 -38.15 -3.23
N GLN A 536 13.88 -37.39 -2.20
CA GLN A 536 13.45 -36.00 -2.30
C GLN A 536 14.64 -35.08 -2.57
N GLY A 537 15.82 -35.38 -2.02
CA GLY A 537 17.10 -34.78 -2.41
C GLY A 537 17.51 -35.10 -3.86
N LEU A 538 17.29 -36.35 -4.30
CA LEU A 538 17.56 -36.81 -5.67
C LEU A 538 16.51 -36.35 -6.69
N ILE A 539 15.24 -36.18 -6.29
CA ILE A 539 14.16 -35.61 -7.09
C ILE A 539 14.33 -34.10 -7.16
N THR A 540 14.79 -33.44 -6.10
CA THR A 540 15.18 -32.03 -6.16
C THR A 540 16.37 -31.88 -7.10
N LYS A 541 17.42 -32.73 -7.00
CA LYS A 541 18.53 -32.75 -7.99
C LYS A 541 18.09 -33.17 -9.41
N GLY A 542 17.16 -34.11 -9.54
CA GLY A 542 16.67 -34.69 -10.80
C GLY A 542 15.61 -33.86 -11.52
N MET A 543 14.81 -33.09 -10.78
CA MET A 543 13.98 -32.00 -11.29
C MET A 543 14.83 -30.83 -11.80
N HIS A 544 16.09 -30.74 -11.37
CA HIS A 544 17.11 -29.86 -11.92
C HIS A 544 18.02 -30.59 -12.95
N GLY A 545 17.79 -31.88 -13.21
CA GLY A 545 18.49 -32.72 -14.19
C GLY A 545 17.69 -32.98 -15.49
N LYS A 546 18.34 -33.60 -16.49
CA LYS A 546 17.84 -33.76 -17.88
C LYS A 546 16.43 -34.41 -18.02
N PRO A 547 16.02 -35.43 -17.25
CA PRO A 547 14.68 -36.03 -17.35
C PRO A 547 13.58 -35.14 -16.72
N GLY A 548 13.89 -34.49 -15.60
CA GLY A 548 13.02 -33.48 -14.99
C GLY A 548 12.84 -32.25 -15.87
N ALA A 549 13.83 -31.91 -16.70
CA ALA A 549 13.72 -30.89 -17.74
C ALA A 549 12.73 -31.28 -18.87
N LEU A 550 12.56 -32.57 -19.18
CA LEU A 550 11.62 -33.07 -20.20
C LEU A 550 10.17 -33.13 -19.68
N ALA A 551 9.94 -33.56 -18.44
CA ALA A 551 8.61 -33.50 -17.83
C ALA A 551 8.19 -32.06 -17.49
N LYS A 552 9.13 -31.24 -17.00
CA LYS A 552 8.95 -29.77 -16.95
C LYS A 552 8.75 -29.21 -18.35
N SER A 553 9.33 -29.76 -19.42
CA SER A 553 9.05 -29.34 -20.79
C SER A 553 7.62 -29.68 -21.21
N GLY A 554 7.05 -30.82 -20.81
CA GLY A 554 5.63 -31.16 -21.06
C GLY A 554 4.64 -30.26 -20.30
N TYR A 555 4.85 -30.05 -18.99
CA TYR A 555 4.04 -29.11 -18.20
C TYR A 555 4.30 -27.66 -18.59
N ARG A 556 5.54 -27.28 -18.93
CA ARG A 556 5.85 -25.98 -19.57
C ARG A 556 5.26 -25.91 -20.95
N LYS A 557 5.03 -27.00 -21.70
CA LYS A 557 4.35 -27.02 -23.00
C LYS A 557 2.85 -26.87 -22.84
N ALA A 558 2.22 -27.41 -21.80
CA ALA A 558 0.80 -27.23 -21.50
C ALA A 558 0.50 -25.88 -20.82
N LYS A 559 1.37 -25.45 -19.90
CA LYS A 559 1.38 -24.10 -19.34
C LYS A 559 1.80 -23.08 -20.40
N ALA A 560 2.72 -23.43 -21.32
CA ALA A 560 2.97 -22.65 -22.53
C ALA A 560 1.70 -22.66 -23.34
N LEU A 561 1.05 -23.77 -23.68
CA LEU A 561 -0.18 -23.80 -24.47
C LEU A 561 -1.30 -22.95 -23.85
N ARG A 562 -1.50 -22.99 -22.52
CA ARG A 562 -2.44 -22.10 -21.82
C ARG A 562 -1.95 -20.65 -21.80
N ASN A 563 -0.67 -20.41 -21.51
CA ASN A 563 -0.03 -19.10 -21.65
C ASN A 563 0.03 -18.63 -23.10
N THR A 564 -0.11 -19.52 -24.10
CA THR A 564 -0.12 -19.28 -25.53
C THR A 564 -1.55 -18.87 -25.80
N LEU A 565 -2.57 -19.68 -25.46
CA LEU A 565 -4.00 -19.34 -25.55
C LEU A 565 -4.37 -18.03 -24.83
N THR A 566 -3.74 -17.71 -23.69
CA THR A 566 -3.90 -16.43 -22.98
C THR A 566 -2.78 -15.42 -23.22
N SER A 567 -1.79 -15.75 -24.06
CA SER A 567 -0.71 -14.81 -24.45
C SER A 567 -1.33 -13.67 -25.21
N GLY A 568 -0.62 -12.53 -25.21
CA GLY A 568 -0.92 -11.45 -26.15
C GLY A 568 -1.07 -11.98 -27.57
N ASP A 569 -0.19 -12.88 -28.03
CA ASP A 569 -0.16 -13.31 -29.42
C ASP A 569 -1.35 -14.20 -29.82
N THR A 570 -1.88 -15.06 -28.94
CA THR A 570 -3.09 -15.83 -29.30
C THR A 570 -4.36 -15.02 -29.12
N LYS A 571 -4.40 -14.08 -28.18
CA LYS A 571 -5.48 -13.10 -28.11
C LYS A 571 -5.51 -12.23 -29.37
N LEU A 572 -4.35 -11.84 -29.90
CA LEU A 572 -4.21 -11.13 -31.17
C LEU A 572 -4.61 -12.00 -32.35
N ARG A 573 -4.21 -13.28 -32.39
CA ARG A 573 -4.70 -14.22 -33.40
C ARG A 573 -6.22 -14.39 -33.33
N ALA A 574 -6.80 -14.55 -32.15
CA ALA A 574 -8.25 -14.61 -31.99
C ALA A 574 -8.94 -13.32 -32.47
N TYR A 575 -8.35 -12.15 -32.22
CA TYR A 575 -8.84 -10.89 -32.77
C TYR A 575 -8.81 -10.89 -34.31
N HIS A 576 -7.66 -11.19 -34.93
CA HIS A 576 -7.47 -11.10 -36.39
C HIS A 576 -8.15 -12.22 -37.17
N GLU A 577 -8.13 -13.45 -36.64
CA GLU A 577 -8.61 -14.65 -37.34
C GLU A 577 -10.06 -15.01 -37.02
N VAL A 578 -10.58 -14.63 -35.84
CA VAL A 578 -11.94 -15.00 -35.40
C VAL A 578 -12.82 -13.77 -35.29
N PHE A 579 -12.52 -12.84 -34.37
CA PHE A 579 -13.43 -11.74 -34.07
C PHE A 579 -13.55 -10.72 -35.21
N SER A 580 -12.48 -10.43 -35.93
CA SER A 580 -12.50 -9.51 -37.07
C SER A 580 -13.28 -10.05 -38.27
N ARG A 581 -13.60 -11.36 -38.29
CA ARG A 581 -14.45 -11.98 -39.32
C ARG A 581 -15.94 -11.97 -38.94
N LEU A 582 -16.27 -11.69 -37.69
CA LEU A 582 -17.67 -11.51 -37.28
C LEU A 582 -18.21 -10.21 -37.90
N PRO A 583 -19.51 -10.11 -38.19
CA PRO A 583 -20.09 -8.87 -38.71
C PRO A 583 -19.92 -7.72 -37.70
N ILE A 584 -19.71 -6.50 -38.23
CA ILE A 584 -19.81 -5.27 -37.44
C ILE A 584 -21.23 -5.17 -36.90
N LYS A 585 -21.34 -4.87 -35.61
CA LYS A 585 -22.60 -4.53 -34.97
C LYS A 585 -22.88 -3.04 -35.24
N LYS A 586 -24.00 -2.78 -35.90
CA LYS A 586 -24.48 -1.42 -36.15
C LYS A 586 -24.87 -0.74 -34.84
N ARG A 587 -24.63 0.57 -34.77
CA ARG A 587 -24.92 1.42 -33.61
C ARG A 587 -24.16 0.99 -32.35
N THR A 588 -22.99 0.37 -32.47
CA THR A 588 -22.11 0.03 -31.34
C THR A 588 -20.90 0.95 -31.31
N VAL A 589 -20.67 1.61 -30.16
CA VAL A 589 -19.55 2.54 -29.95
C VAL A 589 -18.71 2.06 -28.77
N VAL A 590 -17.39 1.95 -28.98
CA VAL A 590 -16.42 1.64 -27.92
C VAL A 590 -15.70 2.92 -27.53
N PHE A 591 -15.85 3.29 -26.26
CA PHE A 591 -15.23 4.44 -25.63
C PHE A 591 -14.07 4.00 -24.72
N GLU A 592 -13.00 4.77 -24.74
CA GLU A 592 -11.87 4.60 -23.84
C GLU A 592 -11.20 5.95 -23.52
N SER A 593 -10.90 6.19 -22.24
CA SER A 593 -10.21 7.40 -21.81
C SER A 593 -8.98 7.03 -20.97
N HIS A 594 -7.83 7.63 -21.30
CA HIS A 594 -6.50 7.36 -20.71
C HIS A 594 -6.19 5.86 -20.55
N LEU A 595 -6.31 5.10 -21.63
CA LEU A 595 -6.06 3.65 -21.67
C LEU A 595 -7.01 2.85 -20.75
N GLY A 596 -8.23 3.35 -20.55
CA GLY A 596 -9.26 2.75 -19.71
C GLY A 596 -9.04 2.96 -18.22
N LYS A 597 -8.21 3.93 -17.83
CA LYS A 597 -7.98 4.24 -16.41
C LYS A 597 -9.14 5.03 -15.79
N GLN A 598 -9.90 5.76 -16.60
CA GLN A 598 -10.92 6.68 -16.10
C GLN A 598 -12.09 6.85 -17.07
N TYR A 599 -13.22 7.28 -16.52
CA TYR A 599 -14.37 7.82 -17.25
C TYR A 599 -14.26 9.35 -17.20
N SER A 600 -13.66 9.96 -18.23
CA SER A 600 -13.38 11.40 -18.26
C SER A 600 -13.08 11.87 -19.69
N ASP A 601 -12.76 13.16 -19.81
CA ASP A 601 -12.16 13.77 -21.00
C ASP A 601 -13.11 13.80 -22.22
N SER A 602 -12.59 14.07 -23.42
CA SER A 602 -13.42 14.24 -24.62
C SER A 602 -14.27 13.01 -24.98
N PRO A 603 -13.81 11.75 -24.78
CA PRO A 603 -14.67 10.57 -24.98
C PRO A 603 -15.90 10.55 -24.07
N ARG A 604 -15.78 11.04 -22.82
CA ARG A 604 -16.91 11.17 -21.89
C ARG A 604 -17.90 12.21 -22.39
N ALA A 605 -17.42 13.40 -22.79
CA ALA A 605 -18.29 14.47 -23.26
C ALA A 605 -19.07 14.06 -24.52
N ILE A 606 -18.44 13.35 -25.47
CA ILE A 606 -19.13 12.80 -26.64
C ILE A 606 -20.20 11.78 -26.21
N TYR A 607 -19.86 10.86 -25.30
CA TYR A 607 -20.81 9.86 -24.79
C TYR A 607 -22.03 10.51 -24.12
N GLU A 608 -21.80 11.49 -23.24
CA GLU A 608 -22.87 12.20 -22.53
C GLU A 608 -23.74 13.01 -23.50
N GLU A 609 -23.15 13.61 -24.53
CA GLU A 609 -23.89 14.34 -25.56
C GLU A 609 -24.77 13.41 -26.42
N MET A 610 -24.24 12.25 -26.84
CA MET A 610 -25.04 11.24 -27.54
C MET A 610 -26.24 10.77 -26.69
N ARG A 611 -26.05 10.65 -25.37
CA ARG A 611 -27.13 10.33 -24.44
C ARG A 611 -28.12 11.49 -24.31
N ARG A 612 -27.64 12.73 -24.20
CA ARG A 612 -28.48 13.93 -24.08
C ARG A 612 -29.41 14.12 -25.28
N GLN A 613 -28.95 13.81 -26.49
CA GLN A 613 -29.76 13.84 -27.71
C GLN A 613 -30.72 12.65 -27.87
N GLY A 614 -30.67 11.67 -26.96
CA GLY A 614 -31.57 10.51 -26.99
C GLY A 614 -31.28 9.52 -28.12
N LEU A 615 -30.04 9.43 -28.59
CA LEU A 615 -29.66 8.51 -29.67
C LEU A 615 -29.75 7.04 -29.22
N GLU A 616 -30.14 6.15 -30.12
CA GLU A 616 -30.21 4.71 -29.84
C GLU A 616 -28.91 3.99 -30.24
N PHE A 617 -28.09 3.62 -29.24
CA PHE A 617 -26.80 2.94 -29.46
C PHE A 617 -26.37 2.01 -28.31
N GLU A 618 -25.54 1.00 -28.63
CA GLU A 618 -24.84 0.14 -27.67
C GLU A 618 -23.52 0.80 -27.25
N ALA A 619 -23.50 1.36 -26.04
CA ALA A 619 -22.32 1.97 -25.44
C ALA A 619 -21.45 0.91 -24.75
N ILE A 620 -20.18 0.82 -25.14
CA ILE A 620 -19.20 -0.06 -24.50
C ILE A 620 -18.05 0.79 -23.97
N TRP A 621 -17.77 0.71 -22.66
CA TRP A 621 -16.63 1.39 -22.04
C TRP A 621 -15.54 0.41 -21.64
N SER A 622 -14.30 0.72 -22.02
CA SER A 622 -13.11 -0.04 -21.63
C SER A 622 -12.55 0.43 -20.30
N TYR A 623 -12.31 -0.49 -19.36
CA TYR A 623 -11.67 -0.20 -18.08
C TYR A 623 -10.44 -1.07 -17.81
N ALA A 624 -9.39 -0.52 -17.21
CA ALA A 624 -8.15 -1.21 -16.86
C ALA A 624 -8.04 -1.52 -15.36
N GLY A 625 -8.47 -0.57 -14.52
CA GLY A 625 -8.43 -0.65 -13.05
C GLY A 625 -9.78 -1.02 -12.44
N SER A 626 -10.33 -0.10 -11.65
CA SER A 626 -11.66 -0.23 -11.05
C SER A 626 -12.75 0.29 -11.99
N PRO A 627 -13.90 -0.39 -12.12
CA PRO A 627 -15.05 0.09 -12.89
C PRO A 627 -15.99 1.02 -12.08
N LYS A 628 -15.67 1.37 -10.83
CA LYS A 628 -16.59 2.03 -9.88
C LYS A 628 -17.21 3.33 -10.41
N ASP A 629 -16.41 4.17 -11.07
CA ASP A 629 -16.81 5.52 -11.50
C ASP A 629 -17.25 5.59 -12.97
N PHE A 630 -17.43 4.42 -13.61
CA PHE A 630 -17.92 4.32 -14.98
C PHE A 630 -19.46 4.30 -15.02
N PRO A 631 -20.08 4.73 -16.14
CA PRO A 631 -21.53 4.77 -16.31
C PRO A 631 -22.14 3.37 -16.16
N LYS A 632 -23.16 3.26 -15.28
CA LYS A 632 -23.85 2.00 -15.00
C LYS A 632 -24.73 1.52 -16.15
N ASP A 633 -25.14 2.44 -17.03
CA ASP A 633 -26.00 2.19 -18.18
C ASP A 633 -25.20 1.78 -19.44
N ALA A 634 -23.87 1.72 -19.35
CA ALA A 634 -23.00 1.24 -20.42
C ALA A 634 -22.45 -0.17 -20.13
N THR A 635 -22.13 -0.91 -21.19
CA THR A 635 -21.46 -2.21 -21.07
C THR A 635 -19.98 -2.02 -20.74
N LEU A 636 -19.54 -2.50 -19.58
CA LEU A 636 -18.14 -2.36 -19.15
C LEU A 636 -17.31 -3.59 -19.55
N VAL A 637 -16.23 -3.38 -20.28
CA VAL A 637 -15.30 -4.45 -20.70
C VAL A 637 -13.89 -4.20 -20.16
N LYS A 638 -13.30 -5.22 -19.55
CA LYS A 638 -11.93 -5.10 -19.04
C LYS A 638 -10.94 -5.07 -20.20
N ARG A 639 -10.08 -4.04 -20.26
CA ARG A 639 -9.03 -3.88 -21.28
C ARG A 639 -8.18 -5.15 -21.40
N TRP A 640 -7.89 -5.58 -22.63
CA TRP A 640 -7.19 -6.84 -22.98
C TRP A 640 -7.91 -8.17 -22.63
N SER A 641 -9.18 -8.13 -22.22
CA SER A 641 -10.03 -9.32 -22.18
C SER A 641 -10.46 -9.76 -23.59
N LEU A 642 -10.93 -11.00 -23.75
CA LEU A 642 -11.52 -11.44 -25.03
C LEU A 642 -12.78 -10.63 -25.38
N GLN A 643 -13.55 -10.18 -24.38
CA GLN A 643 -14.71 -9.32 -24.58
C GLN A 643 -14.31 -7.95 -25.12
N TYR A 644 -13.22 -7.36 -24.60
CA TYR A 644 -12.65 -6.11 -25.13
C TYR A 644 -12.19 -6.25 -26.58
N LEU A 645 -11.48 -7.35 -26.90
CA LEU A 645 -11.04 -7.62 -28.28
C LEU A 645 -12.21 -7.85 -29.23
N LYS A 646 -13.23 -8.59 -28.78
CA LYS A 646 -14.46 -8.79 -29.54
C LYS A 646 -15.22 -7.48 -29.75
N ALA A 647 -15.33 -6.64 -28.72
CA ALA A 647 -15.99 -5.34 -28.80
C ALA A 647 -15.31 -4.45 -29.83
N LEU A 648 -13.98 -4.31 -29.77
CA LEU A 648 -13.23 -3.54 -30.77
C LEU A 648 -13.38 -4.11 -32.18
N ALA A 649 -13.34 -5.43 -32.35
CA ALA A 649 -13.46 -6.06 -33.68
C ALA A 649 -14.85 -5.91 -34.32
N GLN A 650 -15.90 -5.70 -33.51
CA GLN A 650 -17.29 -5.61 -33.96
C GLN A 650 -17.89 -4.21 -33.87
N ALA A 651 -17.23 -3.25 -33.24
CA ALA A 651 -17.76 -1.90 -33.07
C ALA A 651 -17.77 -1.12 -34.40
N GLU A 652 -18.85 -0.38 -34.62
CA GLU A 652 -18.95 0.55 -35.75
C GLU A 652 -18.11 1.80 -35.51
N TYR A 653 -17.97 2.22 -34.24
CA TYR A 653 -17.15 3.37 -33.86
C TYR A 653 -16.18 3.07 -32.72
N TRP A 654 -14.97 3.59 -32.86
CA TRP A 654 -13.95 3.68 -31.82
C TRP A 654 -13.76 5.14 -31.44
N VAL A 655 -13.89 5.46 -30.15
CA VAL A 655 -13.66 6.81 -29.61
C VAL A 655 -12.65 6.72 -28.47
N ASP A 656 -11.52 7.41 -28.59
CA ASP A 656 -10.51 7.47 -27.53
C ASP A 656 -9.67 8.75 -27.57
N ASN A 657 -8.80 8.95 -26.57
CA ASN A 657 -8.01 10.17 -26.38
C ASN A 657 -6.48 9.97 -26.27
N GLN A 658 -5.97 8.73 -26.38
CA GLN A 658 -4.53 8.45 -26.35
C GLN A 658 -4.09 7.53 -27.49
N SER A 659 -4.70 6.36 -27.60
CA SER A 659 -4.72 5.42 -28.72
C SER A 659 -5.09 4.02 -28.24
N TYR A 660 -5.96 3.33 -28.98
CA TYR A 660 -6.12 1.88 -28.86
C TYR A 660 -4.83 1.11 -29.19
N PRO A 661 -4.63 -0.10 -28.62
CA PRO A 661 -3.40 -0.86 -28.80
C PRO A 661 -3.00 -1.07 -30.27
N LEU A 662 -1.72 -0.83 -30.57
CA LEU A 662 -1.18 -0.87 -31.95
C LEU A 662 -1.31 -2.22 -32.64
N LYS A 663 -1.29 -3.29 -31.84
CA LYS A 663 -1.34 -4.67 -32.34
C LYS A 663 -2.72 -5.06 -32.91
N LEU A 664 -3.74 -4.23 -32.72
CA LEU A 664 -5.09 -4.43 -33.20
C LEU A 664 -5.30 -3.68 -34.52
N THR A 665 -5.68 -4.41 -35.57
CA THR A 665 -5.98 -3.84 -36.87
C THR A 665 -7.40 -3.29 -36.83
N LYS A 666 -7.54 -1.98 -37.10
CA LYS A 666 -8.86 -1.37 -37.28
C LYS A 666 -9.48 -1.91 -38.56
N ARG A 667 -10.76 -2.25 -38.52
CA ARG A 667 -11.50 -2.65 -39.71
C ARG A 667 -11.85 -1.45 -40.59
N PRO A 668 -11.88 -1.62 -41.93
CA PRO A 668 -12.31 -0.54 -42.83
C PRO A 668 -13.71 -0.01 -42.53
N GLU A 669 -14.60 -0.86 -42.04
CA GLU A 669 -15.99 -0.54 -41.70
C GLU A 669 -16.15 0.16 -40.34
N THR A 670 -15.10 0.19 -39.52
CA THR A 670 -15.08 0.88 -38.23
C THR A 670 -14.53 2.29 -38.41
N THR A 671 -15.26 3.29 -37.91
CA THR A 671 -14.80 4.69 -37.87
C THR A 671 -14.10 4.98 -36.56
N TYR A 672 -12.88 5.50 -36.61
CA TYR A 672 -12.06 5.83 -35.45
C TYR A 672 -11.91 7.33 -35.28
N LEU A 673 -12.55 7.83 -34.22
CA LEU A 673 -12.49 9.21 -33.75
C LEU A 673 -11.42 9.32 -32.64
N GLN A 674 -10.25 9.87 -32.99
CA GLN A 674 -9.19 10.17 -32.05
C GLN A 674 -9.33 11.60 -31.54
N THR A 675 -9.63 11.74 -30.25
CA THR A 675 -9.85 13.03 -29.61
C THR A 675 -8.55 13.68 -29.12
N TRP A 676 -7.49 12.90 -28.92
CA TRP A 676 -6.27 13.36 -28.24
C TRP A 676 -6.56 13.98 -26.87
N HIS A 677 -5.55 14.53 -26.19
CA HIS A 677 -5.66 14.93 -24.78
C HIS A 677 -5.03 16.28 -24.44
N GLY A 678 -4.76 17.13 -25.44
CA GLY A 678 -4.25 18.48 -25.22
C GLY A 678 -3.43 19.04 -26.39
N SER A 679 -3.39 20.37 -26.50
CA SER A 679 -2.56 21.06 -27.50
C SER A 679 -1.08 20.84 -27.26
N ALA A 680 -0.31 20.88 -28.35
CA ALA A 680 1.12 20.66 -28.29
C ALA A 680 1.88 21.91 -27.82
N LEU A 681 2.36 21.89 -26.56
CA LEU A 681 3.41 22.79 -26.09
C LEU A 681 4.80 22.26 -26.45
N LYS A 682 5.03 20.97 -26.17
CA LYS A 682 6.32 20.28 -26.31
C LYS A 682 6.37 19.58 -27.67
N ASN A 683 7.55 19.32 -28.20
CA ASN A 683 7.69 18.52 -29.43
C ASN A 683 7.04 17.14 -29.26
N MET A 684 6.15 16.80 -30.19
CA MET A 684 5.35 15.57 -30.18
C MET A 684 5.63 14.70 -31.40
N GLY A 685 5.24 13.42 -31.38
CA GLY A 685 5.36 12.54 -32.53
C GLY A 685 6.75 12.51 -33.16
N PHE A 686 6.80 12.50 -34.49
CA PHE A 686 8.04 12.50 -35.25
C PHE A 686 8.86 13.78 -35.11
N ASP A 687 8.39 14.78 -34.36
CA ASP A 687 9.18 15.95 -34.04
C ASP A 687 10.05 15.80 -32.77
N GLN A 688 9.83 14.74 -31.98
CA GLN A 688 10.70 14.41 -30.85
C GLN A 688 12.09 13.96 -31.33
N PRO A 689 13.20 14.44 -30.73
CA PRO A 689 14.55 14.05 -31.14
C PRO A 689 14.76 12.54 -31.19
N SER A 690 14.25 11.81 -30.20
CA SER A 690 14.33 10.36 -30.14
C SER A 690 13.58 9.65 -31.28
N LEU A 691 12.43 10.19 -31.71
CA LEU A 691 11.64 9.62 -32.81
C LEU A 691 12.17 10.05 -34.18
N LYS A 692 12.75 11.26 -34.30
CA LYS A 692 13.50 11.69 -35.49
C LYS A 692 14.70 10.80 -35.75
N ALA A 693 15.41 10.40 -34.69
CA ALA A 693 16.60 9.56 -34.76
C ALA A 693 16.30 8.09 -35.12
N GLN A 694 15.04 7.66 -35.08
CA GLN A 694 14.66 6.29 -35.45
C GLN A 694 14.85 6.02 -36.94
N THR A 695 15.08 4.76 -37.28
CA THR A 695 15.18 4.30 -38.67
C THR A 695 13.86 4.53 -39.42
N ARG A 696 13.93 4.60 -40.76
CA ARG A 696 12.73 4.75 -41.60
C ARG A 696 11.70 3.63 -41.37
N GLN A 697 12.16 2.41 -41.07
CA GLN A 697 11.28 1.28 -40.81
C GLN A 697 10.52 1.46 -39.49
N GLU A 698 11.20 1.81 -38.40
CA GLU A 698 10.58 2.07 -37.10
C GLU A 698 9.57 3.22 -37.17
N GLN A 699 9.92 4.29 -37.89
CA GLN A 699 8.99 5.40 -38.13
C GLN A 699 7.77 4.95 -38.95
N ALA A 700 7.94 4.09 -39.96
CA ALA A 700 6.83 3.55 -40.73
C ALA A 700 5.92 2.64 -39.88
N GLU A 701 6.46 1.88 -38.94
CA GLU A 701 5.68 1.07 -38.00
C GLU A 701 4.83 1.93 -37.05
N GLN A 702 5.38 3.03 -36.56
CA GLN A 702 4.61 4.01 -35.77
C GLN A 702 3.56 4.73 -36.62
N GLN A 703 3.89 5.09 -37.86
CA GLN A 703 2.95 5.73 -38.79
C GLN A 703 1.69 4.88 -39.00
N ARG A 704 1.83 3.55 -39.08
CA ARG A 704 0.67 2.63 -39.21
C ARG A 704 -0.34 2.77 -38.06
N SER A 705 0.09 3.18 -36.87
CA SER A 705 -0.85 3.47 -35.78
C SER A 705 -1.73 4.66 -36.09
N LEU A 706 -1.08 5.73 -36.54
CA LEU A 706 -1.67 7.05 -36.78
C LEU A 706 -2.57 7.02 -38.01
N ASP A 707 -2.19 6.21 -39.02
CA ASP A 707 -2.99 5.96 -40.22
C ASP A 707 -4.34 5.27 -39.94
N ARG A 708 -4.56 4.75 -38.73
CA ARG A 708 -5.87 4.20 -38.32
C ARG A 708 -6.87 5.28 -37.98
N PHE A 709 -6.44 6.51 -37.71
CA PHE A 709 -7.36 7.59 -37.36
C PHE A 709 -8.12 8.01 -38.61
N ASP A 710 -9.44 7.81 -38.60
CA ASP A 710 -10.31 8.34 -39.66
C ASP A 710 -10.57 9.83 -39.42
N ARG A 711 -10.68 10.20 -38.14
CA ARG A 711 -10.80 11.59 -37.67
C ARG A 711 -9.90 11.84 -36.48
N PHE A 712 -9.27 13.00 -36.46
CA PHE A 712 -8.40 13.48 -35.40
C PHE A 712 -8.80 14.90 -35.02
N LEU A 713 -9.17 15.12 -33.76
CA LEU A 713 -9.63 16.42 -33.31
C LEU A 713 -8.47 17.43 -33.25
N CYS A 714 -8.72 18.61 -33.79
CA CYS A 714 -7.88 19.78 -33.67
C CYS A 714 -8.72 20.90 -33.05
N ARG A 715 -8.17 21.54 -32.01
CA ARG A 715 -8.81 22.71 -31.40
C ARG A 715 -8.36 24.03 -31.99
N THR A 716 -7.27 24.03 -32.76
CA THR A 716 -6.68 25.22 -33.37
C THR A 716 -5.92 24.89 -34.64
N GLU A 717 -5.64 25.91 -35.45
CA GLU A 717 -4.63 25.81 -36.50
C GLU A 717 -3.20 25.60 -35.97
N HIS A 718 -2.91 25.98 -34.72
CA HIS A 718 -1.65 25.64 -34.06
C HIS A 718 -1.46 24.11 -33.98
N ASP A 719 -2.49 23.38 -33.56
CA ASP A 719 -2.42 21.92 -33.49
C ASP A 719 -2.32 21.27 -34.87
N ALA A 720 -2.97 21.84 -35.89
CA ALA A 720 -2.82 21.39 -37.27
C ALA A 720 -1.36 21.54 -37.75
N ARG A 721 -0.72 22.68 -37.48
CA ARG A 721 0.66 22.97 -37.89
C ARG A 721 1.73 22.25 -37.05
N THR A 722 1.41 21.88 -35.81
CA THR A 722 2.34 21.25 -34.88
C THR A 722 2.01 19.77 -34.68
N LEU A 723 1.03 19.45 -33.84
CA LEU A 723 0.67 18.09 -33.45
C LEU A 723 0.33 17.19 -34.65
N ALA A 724 -0.57 17.63 -35.53
CA ALA A 724 -0.99 16.85 -36.68
C ALA A 724 0.13 16.67 -37.70
N LYS A 725 0.91 17.73 -37.96
CA LYS A 725 2.12 17.67 -38.81
C LYS A 725 3.16 16.72 -38.23
N ALA A 726 3.40 16.78 -36.92
CA ALA A 726 4.36 15.93 -36.22
C ALA A 726 3.93 14.46 -36.21
N PHE A 727 2.63 14.19 -36.27
CA PHE A 727 2.06 12.85 -36.51
C PHE A 727 1.85 12.51 -37.99
N ARG A 728 2.24 13.41 -38.90
CA ARG A 728 2.10 13.28 -40.36
C ARG A 728 0.67 12.91 -40.78
N LEU A 729 -0.32 13.44 -40.04
CA LEU A 729 -1.73 13.23 -40.34
C LEU A 729 -2.11 13.96 -41.62
N LYS A 730 -3.05 13.38 -42.37
CA LYS A 730 -3.54 13.96 -43.62
C LYS A 730 -4.58 15.03 -43.30
N GLU A 731 -4.66 16.05 -44.14
CA GLU A 731 -5.62 17.15 -43.99
C GLU A 731 -7.07 16.67 -43.82
N LYS A 732 -7.48 15.68 -44.63
CA LYS A 732 -8.82 15.06 -44.57
C LYS A 732 -9.13 14.27 -43.28
N THR A 733 -8.11 13.99 -42.48
CA THR A 733 -8.25 13.32 -41.18
C THR A 733 -8.52 14.35 -40.08
N LEU A 734 -8.15 15.62 -40.27
CA LEU A 734 -8.29 16.64 -39.24
C LEU A 734 -9.74 17.08 -39.10
N LEU A 735 -10.19 17.17 -37.85
CA LEU A 735 -11.51 17.62 -37.47
C LEU A 735 -11.38 18.87 -36.59
N ARG A 736 -11.67 20.03 -37.18
CA ARG A 736 -11.50 21.36 -36.57
C ARG A 736 -12.76 21.77 -35.83
N VAL A 737 -12.92 21.25 -34.62
CA VAL A 737 -14.16 21.39 -33.84
C VAL A 737 -13.91 21.74 -32.38
N GLY A 738 -12.66 21.89 -31.93
CA GLY A 738 -12.36 22.03 -30.51
C GLY A 738 -12.26 20.69 -29.80
N TYR A 739 -12.11 20.72 -28.48
CA TYR A 739 -12.17 19.53 -27.65
C TYR A 739 -13.51 19.44 -26.90
N PRO A 740 -14.26 18.32 -27.02
CA PRO A 740 -15.51 18.10 -26.28
C PRO A 740 -15.42 18.30 -24.77
N ARG A 741 -14.26 17.98 -24.14
CA ARG A 741 -14.07 18.24 -22.70
C ARG A 741 -14.10 19.74 -22.35
N ASN A 742 -13.71 20.60 -23.29
CA ASN A 742 -13.62 22.05 -23.09
C ASN A 742 -14.97 22.74 -23.24
N ASP A 743 -15.99 22.06 -23.77
CA ASP A 743 -17.32 22.64 -23.95
C ASP A 743 -17.91 23.14 -22.62
N ALA A 744 -17.66 22.39 -21.54
CA ALA A 744 -18.13 22.75 -20.21
C ALA A 744 -17.46 24.04 -19.69
N LEU A 745 -16.18 24.26 -20.01
CA LEU A 745 -15.44 25.46 -19.65
C LEU A 745 -15.97 26.70 -20.38
N VAL A 746 -16.23 26.59 -21.69
CA VAL A 746 -16.79 27.70 -22.48
C VAL A 746 -18.20 28.05 -21.98
N ARG A 747 -19.03 27.03 -21.72
CA ARG A 747 -20.38 27.25 -21.15
C ARG A 747 -20.33 27.85 -19.75
N ALA A 748 -19.38 27.46 -18.90
CA ALA A 748 -19.19 28.05 -17.58
C ALA A 748 -18.88 29.55 -17.70
N ARG A 749 -17.92 29.94 -18.55
CA ARG A 749 -17.60 31.35 -18.80
C ARG A 749 -18.81 32.15 -19.30
N LEU A 750 -19.55 31.60 -20.27
CA LEU A 750 -20.73 32.29 -20.83
C LEU A 750 -21.79 32.49 -19.75
N ARG A 751 -22.06 31.47 -18.92
CA ARG A 751 -22.96 31.57 -17.78
C ARG A 751 -22.48 32.59 -16.75
N GLU A 752 -21.20 32.58 -16.40
CA GLU A 752 -20.61 33.57 -15.48
C GLU A 752 -20.78 35.00 -16.00
N THR A 753 -20.61 35.20 -17.30
CA THR A 753 -20.80 36.50 -17.95
C THR A 753 -22.26 36.94 -17.90
N GLU A 754 -23.19 36.03 -18.17
CA GLU A 754 -24.63 36.29 -18.11
C GLU A 754 -25.12 36.60 -16.69
N LEU A 755 -24.66 35.84 -15.70
CA LEU A 755 -25.05 35.99 -14.29
C LEU A 755 -24.32 37.13 -13.57
N GLY A 756 -23.20 37.61 -14.11
CA GLY A 756 -22.32 38.61 -13.47
C GLY A 756 -21.59 38.09 -12.22
N HIS A 757 -21.71 36.80 -11.91
CA HIS A 757 -21.03 36.15 -10.79
C HIS A 757 -20.82 34.66 -11.09
N ARG A 758 -19.98 33.99 -10.30
CA ARG A 758 -19.66 32.57 -10.47
C ARG A 758 -20.42 31.68 -9.48
N GLU A 759 -20.94 30.57 -9.99
CA GLU A 759 -21.46 29.46 -9.20
C GLU A 759 -20.34 28.44 -8.91
N ARG A 760 -20.17 28.03 -7.65
CA ARG A 760 -19.07 27.14 -7.23
C ARG A 760 -19.29 25.64 -7.48
N GLY A 761 -20.46 25.27 -8.00
CA GLY A 761 -20.82 23.88 -8.28
C GLY A 761 -20.85 22.97 -7.03
N PRO A 762 -21.24 21.69 -7.19
CA PRO A 762 -21.32 20.73 -6.08
C PRO A 762 -19.94 20.31 -5.54
N LEU A 763 -18.88 20.45 -6.35
CA LEU A 763 -17.52 20.05 -5.96
C LEU A 763 -16.98 20.88 -4.81
N ALA A 764 -17.31 22.17 -4.72
CA ALA A 764 -16.89 23.02 -3.60
C ALA A 764 -17.40 22.49 -2.25
N ALA A 765 -18.66 22.07 -2.20
CA ALA A 765 -19.27 21.49 -1.02
C ALA A 765 -18.66 20.11 -0.69
N GLU A 766 -18.41 19.28 -1.71
CA GLU A 766 -17.75 17.98 -1.54
C GLU A 766 -16.33 18.12 -0.95
N LEU A 767 -15.60 19.17 -1.34
CA LEU A 767 -14.25 19.47 -0.85
C LEU A 767 -14.25 20.28 0.47
N GLY A 768 -15.41 20.68 0.99
CA GLY A 768 -15.50 21.45 2.23
C GLY A 768 -14.95 22.88 2.12
N ILE A 769 -15.00 23.48 0.92
CA ILE A 769 -14.46 24.82 0.67
C ILE A 769 -15.41 25.89 1.23
N PRO A 770 -14.96 26.79 2.13
CA PRO A 770 -15.81 27.85 2.66
C PRO A 770 -16.30 28.83 1.59
N ALA A 771 -17.53 29.33 1.73
CA ALA A 771 -18.21 30.14 0.70
C ALA A 771 -17.54 31.51 0.43
N ASP A 772 -16.80 32.03 1.40
CA ASP A 772 -16.08 33.31 1.35
C ASP A 772 -14.69 33.21 0.69
N LYS A 773 -14.10 32.00 0.62
CA LYS A 773 -12.72 31.80 0.13
C LYS A 773 -12.67 31.58 -1.37
N LYS A 774 -11.79 32.25 -2.10
CA LYS A 774 -11.51 31.93 -3.52
C LYS A 774 -10.72 30.63 -3.63
N VAL A 775 -10.78 29.95 -4.77
CA VAL A 775 -10.11 28.67 -5.01
C VAL A 775 -8.97 28.85 -6.02
N LEU A 776 -7.74 28.54 -5.64
CA LEU A 776 -6.62 28.50 -6.57
C LEU A 776 -6.28 27.06 -6.90
N LEU A 777 -5.96 26.77 -8.15
CA LEU A 777 -5.47 25.46 -8.57
C LEU A 777 -3.98 25.53 -8.84
N TYR A 778 -3.19 24.70 -8.17
CA TYR A 778 -1.81 24.43 -8.55
C TYR A 778 -1.72 23.11 -9.32
N ALA A 779 -1.38 23.18 -10.61
CA ALA A 779 -1.30 22.03 -11.51
C ALA A 779 0.00 22.00 -12.33
N PRO A 780 1.12 21.58 -11.74
CA PRO A 780 2.43 21.55 -12.39
C PRO A 780 2.60 20.33 -13.32
N THR A 781 3.57 20.40 -14.22
CA THR A 781 3.92 19.27 -15.08
C THR A 781 4.73 18.21 -14.34
N PHE A 782 4.53 16.95 -14.75
CA PHE A 782 5.25 15.82 -14.18
C PHE A 782 6.77 15.95 -14.34
N ARG A 783 7.50 15.73 -13.24
CA ARG A 783 8.96 15.61 -13.20
C ARG A 783 9.37 14.18 -12.87
N LYS A 784 10.46 13.68 -13.47
CA LYS A 784 11.04 12.36 -13.14
C LYS A 784 12.00 12.47 -11.96
N ALA A 785 11.51 12.86 -10.79
CA ALA A 785 12.30 12.75 -9.57
C ALA A 785 12.08 11.35 -8.97
N GLY A 786 13.12 10.50 -8.98
CA GLY A 786 13.24 9.29 -8.15
C GLY A 786 12.15 8.21 -8.26
N GLY A 787 12.37 7.18 -9.10
CA GLY A 787 11.65 5.90 -8.98
C GLY A 787 10.22 5.84 -9.55
N ARG A 788 9.54 4.70 -9.37
CA ARG A 788 8.24 4.39 -10.01
C ARG A 788 7.00 4.97 -9.31
N HIS A 789 7.18 5.67 -8.17
CA HIS A 789 6.15 6.40 -7.39
C HIS A 789 6.85 7.49 -6.53
N GLY A 790 7.23 8.63 -7.11
CA GLY A 790 7.98 9.69 -6.42
C GLY A 790 7.06 10.59 -5.57
N ARG A 791 7.49 11.00 -4.37
CA ARG A 791 6.79 12.01 -3.56
C ARG A 791 6.88 13.37 -4.27
N PHE A 792 5.79 14.12 -4.34
CA PHE A 792 5.77 15.46 -4.93
C PHE A 792 5.77 16.50 -3.82
N ALA A 793 6.93 17.11 -3.61
CA ALA A 793 7.07 18.31 -2.79
C ALA A 793 6.70 19.53 -3.64
N LEU A 794 6.02 20.49 -3.01
CA LEU A 794 5.73 21.77 -3.63
C LEU A 794 7.05 22.57 -3.74
N PRO A 795 7.30 23.27 -4.86
CA PRO A 795 8.51 24.06 -5.06
C PRO A 795 8.47 25.42 -4.34
N PHE A 796 7.54 25.59 -3.40
CA PHE A 796 7.35 26.76 -2.57
C PHE A 796 6.80 26.31 -1.21
N ASP A 797 7.01 27.13 -0.18
CA ASP A 797 6.54 26.92 1.18
C ASP A 797 5.00 26.98 1.24
N VAL A 798 4.40 25.82 1.43
CA VAL A 798 2.95 25.66 1.49
C VAL A 798 2.34 26.16 2.80
N GLU A 799 3.13 26.17 3.88
CA GLU A 799 2.71 26.71 5.18
C GLU A 799 2.70 28.24 5.11
N ARG A 800 3.76 28.86 4.55
CA ARG A 800 3.78 30.30 4.23
C ARG A 800 2.61 30.71 3.34
N PHE A 801 2.30 29.92 2.31
CA PHE A 801 1.11 30.17 1.50
C PHE A 801 -0.18 30.13 2.34
N ALA A 802 -0.35 29.09 3.17
CA ALA A 802 -1.53 28.93 3.99
C ALA A 802 -1.69 30.05 5.04
N ASP A 803 -0.59 30.62 5.52
CA ASP A 803 -0.60 31.69 6.52
C ASP A 803 -0.80 33.08 5.90
N GLU A 804 -0.14 33.41 4.78
CA GLU A 804 -0.29 34.70 4.12
C GLU A 804 -1.58 34.82 3.28
N PHE A 805 -2.05 33.69 2.73
CA PHE A 805 -3.12 33.66 1.72
C PHE A 805 -4.32 32.79 2.10
N GLY A 806 -4.22 31.90 3.10
CA GLY A 806 -5.31 31.00 3.51
C GLY A 806 -6.56 31.70 4.04
N ASP A 807 -6.43 32.97 4.44
CA ASP A 807 -7.58 33.79 4.81
C ASP A 807 -8.44 34.22 3.62
N ARG A 808 -7.89 34.17 2.40
CA ARG A 808 -8.57 34.57 1.16
C ARG A 808 -8.75 33.42 0.19
N TYR A 809 -7.84 32.45 0.20
CA TYR A 809 -7.74 31.39 -0.79
C TYR A 809 -7.71 30.00 -0.17
N VAL A 810 -8.28 29.04 -0.89
CA VAL A 810 -8.02 27.60 -0.73
C VAL A 810 -7.22 27.14 -1.93
N LEU A 811 -6.08 26.50 -1.70
CA LEU A 811 -5.22 25.95 -2.76
C LEU A 811 -5.52 24.48 -3.02
N LEU A 812 -6.03 24.17 -4.20
CA LEU A 812 -6.15 22.81 -4.69
C LEU A 812 -4.83 22.40 -5.35
N VAL A 813 -4.22 21.31 -4.88
CA VAL A 813 -2.99 20.77 -5.46
C VAL A 813 -3.35 19.56 -6.33
N ARG A 814 -3.01 19.63 -7.63
CA ARG A 814 -3.19 18.53 -8.57
C ARG A 814 -1.85 18.13 -9.17
N SER A 815 -1.18 17.20 -8.51
CA SER A 815 0.03 16.57 -9.05
C SER A 815 -0.32 15.45 -10.05
N HIS A 816 0.69 15.00 -10.80
CA HIS A 816 0.52 13.87 -11.72
C HIS A 816 0.18 12.59 -10.95
N TYR A 817 -0.65 11.69 -11.50
CA TYR A 817 -1.11 10.46 -10.83
C TYR A 817 -0.02 9.46 -10.39
N LEU A 818 1.23 9.65 -10.85
CA LEU A 818 2.39 8.86 -10.41
C LEU A 818 3.04 9.42 -9.14
N ASN A 819 2.61 10.59 -8.71
CA ASN A 819 3.11 11.30 -7.57
C ASN A 819 2.15 11.16 -6.39
N HIS A 820 2.70 11.20 -5.18
CA HIS A 820 1.94 11.36 -3.95
C HIS A 820 2.25 12.74 -3.36
N VAL A 821 1.23 13.60 -3.27
CA VAL A 821 1.35 14.89 -2.57
C VAL A 821 1.36 14.61 -1.07
N VAL A 822 2.31 15.21 -0.35
CA VAL A 822 2.33 15.17 1.11
C VAL A 822 2.15 16.60 1.59
N LEU A 823 1.06 16.85 2.31
CA LEU A 823 0.72 18.15 2.87
C LEU A 823 0.97 18.12 4.39
N PRO A 824 1.59 19.16 4.98
CA PRO A 824 1.67 19.32 6.43
C PRO A 824 0.28 19.33 7.09
N PRO A 825 0.10 18.79 8.30
CA PRO A 825 -1.19 18.87 9.01
C PRO A 825 -1.68 20.31 9.25
N THR A 826 -0.75 21.26 9.39
CA THR A 826 -0.98 22.69 9.62
C THR A 826 -1.77 23.38 8.51
N VAL A 827 -1.70 22.87 7.28
CA VAL A 827 -2.39 23.46 6.11
C VAL A 827 -3.76 22.85 5.82
N GLN A 828 -4.23 21.91 6.66
CA GLN A 828 -5.52 21.23 6.47
C GLN A 828 -6.68 22.23 6.37
N GLY A 829 -7.54 22.06 5.36
CA GLY A 829 -8.67 22.95 5.08
C GLY A 829 -8.32 24.22 4.30
N ARG A 830 -7.03 24.60 4.24
CA ARG A 830 -6.52 25.71 3.42
C ARG A 830 -5.84 25.20 2.14
N VAL A 831 -5.28 24.00 2.18
CA VAL A 831 -4.67 23.32 1.03
C VAL A 831 -5.23 21.91 0.91
N ILE A 832 -5.67 21.52 -0.29
CA ILE A 832 -6.41 20.28 -0.52
C ILE A 832 -5.77 19.52 -1.69
N ASP A 833 -5.35 18.27 -1.46
CA ASP A 833 -4.89 17.37 -2.53
C ASP A 833 -6.09 16.84 -3.34
N VAL A 834 -6.11 17.17 -4.63
CA VAL A 834 -7.12 16.69 -5.59
C VAL A 834 -6.52 15.80 -6.67
N SER A 835 -5.28 15.31 -6.50
CA SER A 835 -4.55 14.47 -7.46
C SER A 835 -5.23 13.13 -7.75
N ALA A 836 -6.02 12.60 -6.80
CA ALA A 836 -6.78 11.37 -6.97
C ALA A 836 -8.01 11.51 -7.89
N ARG A 837 -8.46 12.74 -8.17
CA ARG A 837 -9.62 12.97 -9.04
C ARG A 837 -9.22 12.88 -10.51
N HIS A 838 -9.83 11.90 -11.19
CA HIS A 838 -9.53 11.60 -12.58
C HIS A 838 -9.90 12.73 -13.55
N ASP A 839 -11.14 13.23 -13.47
CA ASP A 839 -11.60 14.34 -14.32
C ASP A 839 -11.06 15.67 -13.79
N ILE A 840 -10.48 16.49 -14.68
CA ILE A 840 -9.97 17.81 -14.33
C ILE A 840 -10.99 18.92 -14.57
N THR A 841 -11.95 18.69 -15.47
CA THR A 841 -12.90 19.71 -15.93
C THR A 841 -13.64 20.37 -14.78
N PRO A 842 -14.23 19.61 -13.82
CA PRO A 842 -14.91 20.21 -12.67
C PRO A 842 -13.98 21.01 -11.74
N ILE A 843 -12.69 20.66 -11.69
CA ILE A 843 -11.69 21.38 -10.89
C ILE A 843 -11.33 22.70 -11.58
N LEU A 844 -11.19 22.71 -12.90
CA LEU A 844 -10.96 23.93 -13.67
C LEU A 844 -12.14 24.89 -13.54
N GLU A 845 -13.38 24.40 -13.66
CA GLU A 845 -14.59 25.21 -13.47
C GLU A 845 -14.67 25.83 -12.07
N LEU A 846 -14.25 25.09 -11.04
CA LEU A 846 -14.23 25.55 -9.66
C LEU A 846 -13.17 26.64 -9.40
N ALA A 847 -11.97 26.52 -9.99
CA ALA A 847 -10.83 27.35 -9.64
C ALA A 847 -10.94 28.81 -10.13
N ASP A 848 -10.78 29.78 -9.22
CA ASP A 848 -10.65 31.23 -9.46
C ASP A 848 -9.37 31.64 -10.15
N GLY A 849 -8.30 30.87 -9.99
CA GLY A 849 -7.05 31.07 -10.71
C GLY A 849 -6.28 29.78 -10.89
N LEU A 850 -5.39 29.75 -11.87
CA LEU A 850 -4.49 28.62 -12.12
C LEU A 850 -3.04 29.05 -11.96
N VAL A 851 -2.33 28.35 -11.09
CA VAL A 851 -0.88 28.35 -11.01
C VAL A 851 -0.36 27.08 -11.69
N THR A 852 0.49 27.23 -12.70
CA THR A 852 1.04 26.11 -13.46
C THR A 852 2.45 26.42 -13.95
N ASP A 853 3.01 25.57 -14.79
CA ASP A 853 4.33 25.72 -15.41
C ASP A 853 4.20 25.44 -16.91
N TYR A 854 4.97 24.50 -17.47
CA TYR A 854 4.91 24.04 -18.86
C TYR A 854 3.77 23.04 -19.13
N SER A 855 2.60 23.24 -18.53
CA SER A 855 1.47 22.31 -18.65
C SER A 855 0.52 22.69 -19.76
N SER A 856 0.05 21.70 -20.54
CA SER A 856 -0.98 21.93 -21.55
C SER A 856 -2.33 22.36 -20.96
N VAL A 857 -2.53 22.20 -19.64
CA VAL A 857 -3.76 22.62 -18.96
C VAL A 857 -4.00 24.13 -19.07
N MET A 858 -2.94 24.94 -19.24
CA MET A 858 -3.07 26.39 -19.44
C MET A 858 -3.93 26.73 -20.65
N PHE A 859 -3.85 25.94 -21.72
CA PHE A 859 -4.64 26.16 -22.94
C PHE A 859 -6.13 25.91 -22.70
N ASP A 860 -6.48 24.97 -21.82
CA ASP A 860 -7.87 24.67 -21.50
C ASP A 860 -8.41 25.71 -20.50
N TYR A 861 -7.64 26.02 -19.45
CA TYR A 861 -8.05 26.96 -18.41
C TYR A 861 -8.21 28.39 -18.93
N ALA A 862 -7.40 28.82 -19.89
CA ALA A 862 -7.53 30.13 -20.52
C ALA A 862 -8.90 30.37 -21.15
N LEU A 863 -9.63 29.32 -21.55
CA LEU A 863 -10.99 29.43 -22.09
C LEU A 863 -11.99 30.04 -21.09
N LEU A 864 -11.71 29.95 -19.80
CA LEU A 864 -12.51 30.55 -18.72
C LEU A 864 -12.30 32.07 -18.58
N ASP A 865 -11.28 32.65 -19.21
CA ASP A 865 -10.85 34.04 -19.03
C ASP A 865 -10.61 34.42 -17.56
N ARG A 866 -9.85 33.57 -16.86
CA ARG A 866 -9.48 33.72 -15.44
C ARG A 866 -7.96 33.86 -15.28
N PRO A 867 -7.45 34.40 -14.15
CA PRO A 867 -6.02 34.64 -13.96
C PRO A 867 -5.18 33.36 -14.02
N LEU A 868 -4.01 33.48 -14.64
CA LEU A 868 -3.02 32.43 -14.84
C LEU A 868 -1.68 32.95 -14.30
N MET A 869 -0.94 32.10 -13.58
CA MET A 869 0.42 32.40 -13.15
C MET A 869 1.33 31.22 -13.45
N PHE A 870 2.53 31.51 -13.96
CA PHE A 870 3.48 30.51 -14.41
C PHE A 870 4.68 30.45 -13.48
N PHE A 871 4.72 29.46 -12.59
CA PHE A 871 5.87 29.22 -11.71
C PHE A 871 6.87 28.29 -12.38
N THR A 872 7.92 28.88 -12.94
CA THR A 872 8.92 28.26 -13.83
C THR A 872 10.27 28.13 -13.16
N TYR A 873 10.28 27.64 -11.91
CA TYR A 873 11.45 27.58 -11.04
C TYR A 873 12.65 26.78 -11.59
N ASP A 874 12.37 25.82 -12.45
CA ASP A 874 13.37 24.93 -13.06
C ASP A 874 13.51 25.12 -14.57
N TYR A 875 13.20 26.32 -15.10
CA TYR A 875 13.22 26.59 -16.54
C TYR A 875 14.50 26.15 -17.23
N ASP A 876 15.65 26.55 -16.69
CA ASP A 876 16.93 26.32 -17.35
C ASP A 876 17.24 24.80 -17.44
N GLU A 877 17.00 24.05 -16.36
CA GLU A 877 17.12 22.58 -16.34
C GLU A 877 16.11 21.93 -17.29
N TYR A 878 14.85 22.37 -17.22
CA TYR A 878 13.75 21.83 -18.00
C TYR A 878 13.93 22.00 -19.52
N VAL A 879 14.52 23.12 -19.95
CA VAL A 879 14.85 23.39 -21.36
C VAL A 879 16.03 22.53 -21.82
N HIS A 880 17.05 22.32 -20.97
CA HIS A 880 18.22 21.52 -21.32
C HIS A 880 17.95 20.01 -21.35
N GLU A 881 17.00 19.51 -20.54
CA GLU A 881 16.56 18.11 -20.55
C GLU A 881 15.39 17.82 -21.53
N GLY A 882 14.79 18.87 -22.08
CA GLY A 882 13.47 18.84 -22.72
C GLY A 882 13.42 18.37 -24.18
N ARG A 883 12.25 17.82 -24.55
CA ARG A 883 11.76 17.84 -25.93
C ARG A 883 11.45 19.31 -26.21
N GLY A 884 12.26 20.02 -27.01
CA GLY A 884 12.07 21.46 -27.31
C GLY A 884 10.60 21.84 -27.57
N THR A 885 10.23 23.11 -27.38
CA THR A 885 8.83 23.55 -27.45
C THR A 885 8.46 24.08 -28.84
N TYR A 886 7.17 24.00 -29.20
CA TYR A 886 6.62 24.67 -30.39
C TYR A 886 6.25 26.12 -30.14
N PHE A 887 6.24 26.51 -28.86
CA PHE A 887 5.75 27.77 -28.37
C PHE A 887 6.69 28.24 -27.26
N ASP A 888 7.13 29.49 -27.36
CA ASP A 888 7.86 30.14 -26.29
C ASP A 888 6.86 30.67 -25.26
N LEU A 889 6.76 29.97 -24.14
CA LEU A 889 5.89 30.37 -23.03
C LEU A 889 6.38 31.65 -22.36
N LEU A 890 7.68 31.91 -22.33
CA LEU A 890 8.21 33.10 -21.64
C LEU A 890 7.84 34.39 -22.37
N GLU A 891 7.79 34.34 -23.70
CA GLU A 891 7.49 35.52 -24.53
C GLU A 891 5.98 35.82 -24.64
N HIS A 892 5.14 34.79 -24.51
CA HIS A 892 3.71 34.87 -24.85
C HIS A 892 2.78 34.32 -23.75
N ALA A 893 3.24 34.31 -22.51
CA ALA A 893 2.43 33.85 -21.38
C ALA A 893 1.19 34.74 -21.19
N PRO A 894 0.00 34.15 -21.01
CA PRO A 894 -1.23 34.88 -20.70
C PRO A 894 -1.35 35.31 -19.23
N GLY A 895 -0.21 35.56 -18.56
CA GLY A 895 -0.09 35.81 -17.13
C GLY A 895 1.38 35.93 -16.70
N PRO A 896 1.67 36.36 -15.46
CA PRO A 896 3.04 36.56 -15.01
C PRO A 896 3.82 35.25 -14.98
N VAL A 897 5.09 35.34 -15.37
CA VAL A 897 6.06 34.25 -15.33
C VAL A 897 7.08 34.54 -14.25
N VAL A 898 7.12 33.69 -13.24
CA VAL A 898 7.99 33.83 -12.07
C VAL A 898 8.92 32.64 -11.97
N ARG A 899 10.12 32.86 -11.43
CA ARG A 899 11.18 31.84 -11.37
C ARG A 899 11.67 31.57 -9.94
N THR A 900 11.55 32.53 -9.03
CA THR A 900 11.92 32.33 -7.63
C THR A 900 10.69 32.20 -6.76
N GLU A 901 10.86 31.63 -5.57
CA GLU A 901 9.81 31.56 -4.56
C GLU A 901 9.37 32.95 -4.10
N ASP A 902 10.30 33.89 -3.94
CA ASP A 902 9.96 35.26 -3.54
C ASP A 902 9.13 35.96 -4.62
N ASP A 903 9.50 35.82 -5.90
CA ASP A 903 8.69 36.33 -7.02
C ASP A 903 7.30 35.68 -7.05
N PHE A 904 7.21 34.39 -6.71
CA PHE A 904 5.93 33.69 -6.59
C PHE A 904 5.04 34.34 -5.54
N PHE A 905 5.56 34.60 -4.34
CA PHE A 905 4.78 35.23 -3.27
C PHE A 905 4.43 36.69 -3.58
N GLU A 906 5.32 37.45 -4.22
CA GLU A 906 5.04 38.81 -4.69
C GLU A 906 3.92 38.83 -5.75
N ALA A 907 3.97 37.92 -6.73
CA ALA A 907 2.92 37.76 -7.72
C ALA A 907 1.59 37.32 -7.09
N MET A 908 1.63 36.51 -6.03
CA MET A 908 0.43 36.10 -5.29
C MET A 908 -0.24 37.27 -4.54
N GLN A 909 0.50 38.26 -4.06
CA GLN A 909 -0.08 39.46 -3.42
C GLN A 909 -0.94 40.26 -4.39
N SER A 910 -0.55 40.31 -5.66
CA SER A 910 -1.24 41.01 -6.75
C SER A 910 -2.11 40.09 -7.63
N PHE A 911 -2.39 38.85 -7.19
CA PHE A 911 -3.07 37.85 -8.03
C PHE A 911 -4.44 38.31 -8.56
N GLU A 912 -5.19 39.08 -7.77
CA GLU A 912 -6.51 39.58 -8.21
C GLU A 912 -6.41 40.66 -9.30
N SER A 913 -5.39 41.54 -9.23
CA SER A 913 -5.21 42.59 -10.24
C SER A 913 -4.78 42.02 -11.59
N GLN A 914 -4.21 40.81 -11.61
CA GLN A 914 -3.88 40.09 -12.84
C GLN A 914 -5.11 39.83 -13.74
N GLN A 915 -6.33 39.81 -13.18
CA GLN A 915 -7.54 39.69 -13.97
C GLN A 915 -7.67 40.84 -14.98
N LEU A 916 -7.32 42.06 -14.61
CA LEU A 916 -7.39 43.23 -15.50
C LEU A 916 -6.08 43.42 -16.29
N GLU A 917 -4.94 43.23 -15.64
CA GLU A 917 -3.61 43.47 -16.23
C GLU A 917 -3.36 42.60 -17.47
N TYR A 918 -3.63 41.29 -17.36
CA TYR A 918 -3.37 40.31 -18.43
C TYR A 918 -4.62 39.99 -19.26
N ALA A 919 -5.69 40.79 -19.17
CA ALA A 919 -6.94 40.52 -19.88
C ALA A 919 -6.77 40.50 -21.41
N LYS A 920 -5.90 41.38 -21.93
CA LYS A 920 -5.59 41.42 -23.36
C LYS A 920 -4.81 40.18 -23.79
N ASP A 921 -3.76 39.83 -23.04
CA ASP A 921 -2.90 38.68 -23.35
C ASP A 921 -3.68 37.36 -23.28
N ARG A 922 -4.57 37.19 -22.29
CA ARG A 922 -5.48 36.02 -22.23
C ARG A 922 -6.39 35.93 -23.45
N LYS A 923 -6.97 37.05 -23.90
CA LYS A 923 -7.83 37.07 -25.09
C LYS A 923 -7.06 36.72 -26.36
N GLU A 924 -5.87 37.27 -26.54
CA GLU A 924 -5.00 36.93 -27.67
C GLU A 924 -4.56 35.46 -27.62
N PHE A 925 -4.25 34.96 -26.42
CA PHE A 925 -3.89 33.57 -26.20
C PHE A 925 -5.05 32.63 -26.53
N VAL A 926 -6.28 32.92 -26.09
CA VAL A 926 -7.48 32.13 -26.45
C VAL A 926 -7.77 32.22 -27.95
N ALA A 927 -7.65 33.40 -28.57
CA ALA A 927 -7.84 33.53 -30.02
C ALA A 927 -6.84 32.66 -30.81
N LYS A 928 -5.60 32.55 -30.32
CA LYS A 928 -4.55 31.76 -30.94
C LYS A 928 -4.65 30.26 -30.64
N PHE A 929 -5.04 29.90 -29.41
CA PHE A 929 -4.95 28.53 -28.88
C PHE A 929 -6.30 27.86 -28.53
N GLY A 930 -7.43 28.55 -28.74
CA GLY A 930 -8.79 28.06 -28.53
C GLY A 930 -9.74 28.39 -29.68
N GLU A 931 -9.22 28.61 -30.89
CA GLU A 931 -9.94 29.04 -32.10
C GLU A 931 -11.25 28.25 -32.35
N TYR A 932 -11.23 26.92 -32.20
CA TYR A 932 -12.38 26.06 -32.44
C TYR A 932 -13.12 25.65 -31.16
N ASP A 933 -12.69 26.06 -29.97
CA ASP A 933 -13.37 25.76 -28.70
C ASP A 933 -14.56 26.72 -28.49
N GLN A 934 -15.71 26.43 -29.12
CA GLN A 934 -16.90 27.30 -29.11
C GLN A 934 -18.00 26.87 -28.12
N GLY A 935 -17.80 25.78 -27.37
CA GLY A 935 -18.78 25.27 -26.41
C GLY A 935 -19.75 24.22 -26.96
N ASP A 936 -19.54 23.78 -28.20
CA ASP A 936 -20.40 22.92 -28.98
C ASP A 936 -19.62 21.79 -29.71
N ALA A 937 -18.38 21.49 -29.31
CA ALA A 937 -17.53 20.49 -29.95
C ALA A 937 -18.16 19.08 -29.88
N ALA A 938 -18.70 18.70 -28.71
CA ALA A 938 -19.38 17.43 -28.52
C ALA A 938 -20.62 17.34 -29.42
N GLN A 939 -21.44 18.39 -29.43
CA GLN A 939 -22.65 18.48 -30.26
C GLN A 939 -22.30 18.35 -31.75
N SER A 940 -21.32 19.12 -32.22
CA SER A 940 -20.86 19.12 -33.61
C SER A 940 -20.37 17.73 -34.06
N ILE A 941 -19.62 17.03 -33.20
CA ILE A 941 -19.20 15.65 -33.48
C ILE A 941 -20.41 14.71 -33.52
N VAL A 942 -21.32 14.85 -32.57
CA VAL A 942 -22.49 13.97 -32.50
C VAL A 942 -23.39 14.14 -33.71
N ASP A 943 -23.63 15.37 -34.13
CA ASP A 943 -24.44 15.67 -35.31
C ASP A 943 -23.77 15.17 -36.60
N GLN A 944 -22.46 15.34 -36.70
CA GLN A 944 -21.75 14.95 -37.92
C GLN A 944 -21.66 13.43 -38.12
N PHE A 945 -21.47 12.66 -37.04
CA PHE A 945 -21.19 11.22 -37.14
C PHE A 945 -22.36 10.33 -36.72
N PHE A 946 -23.26 10.83 -35.86
CA PHE A 946 -24.28 10.02 -35.20
C PHE A 946 -25.71 10.53 -35.39
N ALA A 947 -25.95 11.67 -36.05
CA ALA A 947 -27.31 12.23 -36.24
C ALA A 947 -28.31 11.23 -36.82
N GLN A 948 -27.90 10.36 -37.73
CA GLN A 948 -28.75 9.31 -38.32
C GLN A 948 -29.27 8.25 -37.34
N TRP A 949 -28.87 8.31 -36.06
CA TRP A 949 -29.31 7.42 -34.98
C TRP A 949 -30.31 8.07 -34.02
N SER A 950 -30.72 9.31 -34.31
CA SER A 950 -31.87 9.92 -33.66
C SER A 950 -33.14 9.12 -34.00
N ARG A 951 -34.09 9.11 -33.07
CA ARG A 951 -35.38 8.41 -33.25
C ARG A 951 -36.17 8.90 -34.44
#